data_AF-A0A182FFH3-F1
#
_entry.id   AF-A0A182FFH3-F1
#
_cell.length_a   1.000
_cell.length_b   1.000
_cell.length_c   1.000
_cell.angle_alpha   90.00
_cell.angle_beta   90.00
_cell.angle_gamma   90.00
#
_symmetry.space_group_name_H-M   'P 1'
#
loop_
_entity.id
_entity.type
_entity.pdbx_description
1 polymer ?
#
loop_
_entity_poly.entity_id
_entity_poly.type
_entity_poly.pdbx_seq_one_letter_code
_entity_poly.pdbx_strand_id
1 'polypeptide(L)'
;MNGSIMIKCEPFSEEVELLNRLVANDEHQQQQQEQEQLQDQELRTFCTYKLKLADDTIALLESQAIDIECLRKMRLEDVDVLFDGKPLGPKILFREAFLEWREEIGLPCKSLRWLSTHKRSAESEDSADSQASQPKRAPSSSGPTVAALLWDECTQQQQSSLLPQEKDSLSNRVPPVSYQSFRWPMTPVTLKDILNSSTLGRNILAVGELGVLSKSMQCQLTAIIIAYHMEFETKLSTPQLENYAYCISTLLPHENPLSYHIPRGPNRRNPGGSLYSRFINQKISQKALAIVVAAVRVMSSGMKKFGDLIGSIDEGTSSARFILFKAETAEVVCFHQKELRQIYPQEGWVEQEPQEILAVVQECIAKTIEKLRELGGDPATDIVAVGVTNQRETTIVWNRETGEPLYNAIVWLDMRTASTVDQLLETVPNKTKNKDYLKPICGLPLSPYFSAVKLRWLMDNVPKVKAAIRAGNCLFGTVDTWLIWNLTGGPAGGVHVTDVSNASRTMLMSLESLAYDKTLLKFFDVPVEILPSIRSSSEVYGLISFEPLRGIPLSGCLGDQQSALVGQECLMRGKAKATYGTGCFLLYNTGTARIDSSHGLLTTVAYQFGPEEPPVYALEGSVGVAGAALGWLRDNMNLMASVSESEALAKTVPNNGDVYFVPAFSGLYAPYWNQEARGVICGITEDTKRGHIVRAALEAICFQVRDILDVMNSECGTPLVRLKVDGGMTINESMMQWQADLIGLDIQRPTFVETTALGAAMVAGRAVGKWDIENVSVESKCTEFRPAISEDERDMRYSKWKMAIERSFGWESNTL
;
A
#
# COMPACT_ATOMS: atom_id res chain seq x y z
N MET A 1 -38.56 -30.67 68.64
CA MET A 1 -37.52 -29.82 69.26
C MET A 1 -36.99 -28.94 68.13
N ASN A 2 -37.37 -27.67 68.07
CA ASN A 2 -36.84 -26.55 68.88
C ASN A 2 -35.38 -26.26 68.49
N GLY A 3 -35.00 -25.12 67.92
CA GLY A 3 -35.78 -23.96 67.47
C GLY A 3 -35.06 -22.64 67.76
N SER A 4 -35.09 -21.70 66.82
CA SER A 4 -34.49 -20.36 66.95
C SER A 4 -35.46 -19.30 66.43
N ILE A 5 -35.45 -18.11 67.04
CA ILE A 5 -36.54 -17.12 66.92
C ILE A 5 -36.13 -15.98 65.97
N MET A 6 -36.94 -15.74 64.94
CA MET A 6 -36.93 -14.49 64.17
C MET A 6 -37.75 -13.43 64.91
N ILE A 7 -37.11 -12.37 65.39
CA ILE A 7 -37.80 -11.19 65.94
C ILE A 7 -38.11 -10.23 64.78
N LYS A 8 -39.38 -9.84 64.64
CA LYS A 8 -39.77 -8.74 63.74
C LYS A 8 -39.37 -7.40 64.34
N CYS A 9 -38.68 -6.57 63.56
CA CYS A 9 -38.72 -5.12 63.69
C CYS A 9 -39.00 -4.51 62.31
N GLU A 10 -40.14 -3.84 62.19
CA GLU A 10 -40.28 -2.68 61.28
C GLU A 10 -39.96 -1.43 62.13
N PRO A 11 -39.47 -0.35 61.50
CA PRO A 11 -40.42 0.73 61.27
C PRO A 11 -40.32 1.37 59.88
N PHE A 12 -41.40 2.03 59.47
CA PHE A 12 -41.42 3.00 58.38
C PHE A 12 -40.54 4.22 58.72
N SER A 13 -39.88 4.79 57.71
CA SER A 13 -39.70 6.25 57.59
C SER A 13 -39.83 6.65 56.11
N GLU A 14 -40.38 7.85 55.85
CA GLU A 14 -40.67 8.34 54.49
C GLU A 14 -39.40 8.67 53.69
N GLU A 15 -38.24 8.71 54.35
CA GLU A 15 -36.94 9.03 53.77
C GLU A 15 -36.48 8.01 52.72
N VAL A 16 -36.79 6.72 52.90
CA VAL A 16 -36.44 5.67 51.93
C VAL A 16 -37.26 5.82 50.65
N GLU A 17 -38.53 6.22 50.76
CA GLU A 17 -39.37 6.46 49.58
C GLU A 17 -39.00 7.77 48.88
N LEU A 18 -38.53 8.78 49.63
CA LEU A 18 -37.98 10.00 49.05
C LEU A 18 -36.66 9.75 48.30
N LEU A 19 -35.74 8.96 48.88
CA LEU A 19 -34.49 8.57 48.21
C LEU A 19 -34.78 7.78 46.92
N ASN A 20 -35.65 6.78 46.97
CA ASN A 20 -35.97 5.96 45.81
C ASN A 20 -36.65 6.78 44.69
N ARG A 21 -37.45 7.81 45.03
CA ARG A 21 -38.03 8.74 44.03
C ARG A 21 -37.04 9.75 43.47
N LEU A 22 -35.97 10.08 44.20
CA LEU A 22 -34.86 10.90 43.68
C LEU A 22 -33.99 10.07 42.72
N VAL A 23 -33.55 8.89 43.14
CA VAL A 23 -32.76 7.96 42.30
C VAL A 23 -33.54 7.56 41.05
N ALA A 24 -34.83 7.24 41.14
CA ALA A 24 -35.63 6.90 39.95
C ALA A 24 -35.86 8.08 38.99
N ASN A 25 -35.75 9.34 39.45
CA ASN A 25 -35.78 10.51 38.58
C ASN A 25 -34.41 10.75 37.92
N ASP A 26 -33.31 10.59 38.66
CA ASP A 26 -31.95 10.68 38.10
C ASP A 26 -31.72 9.57 37.06
N GLU A 27 -32.12 8.32 37.34
CA GLU A 27 -32.04 7.21 36.37
C GLU A 27 -32.89 7.49 35.12
N HIS A 28 -34.08 8.10 35.25
CA HIS A 28 -34.89 8.45 34.08
C HIS A 28 -34.29 9.60 33.27
N GLN A 29 -33.67 10.60 33.91
CA GLN A 29 -32.98 11.69 33.22
C GLN A 29 -31.66 11.22 32.59
N GLN A 30 -30.91 10.34 33.23
CA GLN A 30 -29.73 9.71 32.63
C GLN A 30 -30.11 8.84 31.44
N GLN A 31 -31.16 8.01 31.53
CA GLN A 31 -31.62 7.22 30.38
C GLN A 31 -32.12 8.08 29.22
N GLN A 32 -32.73 9.25 29.48
CA GLN A 32 -33.06 10.20 28.41
C GLN A 32 -31.80 10.87 27.82
N GLN A 33 -30.85 11.32 28.64
CA GLN A 33 -29.60 11.91 28.14
C GLN A 33 -28.70 10.90 27.41
N GLU A 34 -28.67 9.64 27.84
CA GLU A 34 -27.97 8.56 27.13
C GLU A 34 -28.68 8.21 25.81
N GLN A 35 -30.02 8.22 25.76
CA GLN A 35 -30.74 8.05 24.49
C GLN A 35 -30.53 9.22 23.53
N GLU A 36 -30.57 10.47 24.00
CA GLU A 36 -30.27 11.66 23.20
C GLU A 36 -28.81 11.63 22.69
N GLN A 37 -27.84 11.28 23.55
CA GLN A 37 -26.43 11.15 23.15
C GLN A 37 -26.19 9.99 22.16
N LEU A 38 -26.86 8.83 22.32
CA LEU A 38 -26.79 7.76 21.33
C LEU A 38 -27.39 8.22 19.98
N GLN A 39 -28.51 8.95 19.99
CA GLN A 39 -29.14 9.43 18.75
C GLN A 39 -28.29 10.48 18.01
N ASP A 40 -27.70 11.44 18.72
CA ASP A 40 -26.74 12.39 18.12
C ASP A 40 -25.48 11.67 17.61
N GLN A 41 -24.97 10.69 18.35
CA GLN A 41 -23.80 9.91 17.91
C GLN A 41 -24.10 9.02 16.71
N GLU A 42 -25.29 8.42 16.61
CA GLU A 42 -25.77 7.71 15.42
C GLU A 42 -25.94 8.67 14.23
N LEU A 43 -26.59 9.83 14.43
CA LEU A 43 -26.79 10.85 13.39
C LEU A 43 -25.46 11.35 12.83
N ARG A 44 -24.51 11.74 13.69
CA ARG A 44 -23.18 12.21 13.29
C ARG A 44 -22.43 11.11 12.54
N THR A 45 -22.39 9.89 13.07
CA THR A 45 -21.75 8.74 12.43
C THR A 45 -22.35 8.48 11.04
N PHE A 46 -23.68 8.50 10.92
CA PHE A 46 -24.39 8.34 9.66
C PHE A 46 -24.07 9.48 8.67
N CYS A 47 -24.08 10.74 9.13
CA CYS A 47 -23.80 11.90 8.28
C CYS A 47 -22.35 11.95 7.79
N THR A 48 -21.38 11.60 8.63
CA THR A 48 -19.95 11.53 8.27
C THR A 48 -19.65 10.36 7.34
N TYR A 49 -20.07 9.14 7.67
CA TYR A 49 -19.61 7.93 6.96
C TYR A 49 -20.52 7.48 5.81
N LYS A 50 -21.83 7.73 5.88
CA LYS A 50 -22.78 7.40 4.80
C LYS A 50 -23.05 8.58 3.87
N LEU A 51 -23.42 9.75 4.40
CA LEU A 51 -23.72 10.94 3.58
C LEU A 51 -22.48 11.78 3.21
N LYS A 52 -21.31 11.52 3.82
CA LYS A 52 -20.04 12.22 3.56
C LYS A 52 -20.13 13.76 3.70
N LEU A 53 -20.93 14.21 4.67
CA LEU A 53 -21.15 15.63 4.94
C LEU A 53 -19.96 16.22 5.72
N ALA A 54 -19.64 17.48 5.45
CA ALA A 54 -18.65 18.23 6.23
C ALA A 54 -19.23 18.66 7.60
N ASP A 55 -18.38 18.76 8.62
CA ASP A 55 -18.79 19.03 10.01
C ASP A 55 -19.70 20.26 10.17
N ASP A 56 -19.43 21.36 9.45
CA ASP A 56 -20.28 22.57 9.41
C ASP A 56 -21.74 22.29 9.02
N THR A 57 -21.97 21.23 8.24
CA THR A 57 -23.29 20.78 7.78
C THR A 57 -23.92 19.79 8.76
N ILE A 58 -23.13 18.94 9.41
CA ILE A 58 -23.60 18.04 10.46
C ILE A 58 -24.04 18.86 11.69
N ALA A 59 -23.22 19.83 12.11
CA ALA A 59 -23.55 20.78 13.16
C ALA A 59 -24.82 21.62 12.86
N LEU A 60 -25.17 21.83 11.58
CA LEU A 60 -26.42 22.48 11.21
C LEU A 60 -27.64 21.58 11.48
N LEU A 61 -27.54 20.27 11.20
CA LEU A 61 -28.59 19.28 11.46
C LEU A 61 -28.78 19.05 12.96
N GLU A 62 -27.68 18.88 13.70
CA GLU A 62 -27.64 18.82 15.17
C GLU A 62 -28.30 20.08 15.78
N SER A 63 -27.93 21.28 15.32
CA SER A 63 -28.50 22.54 15.81
C SER A 63 -30.00 22.75 15.52
N GLN A 64 -30.61 21.90 14.68
CA GLN A 64 -32.04 21.91 14.37
C GLN A 64 -32.76 20.63 14.87
N ALA A 65 -32.08 19.79 15.66
CA ALA A 65 -32.60 18.52 16.19
C ALA A 65 -33.17 17.58 15.10
N ILE A 66 -32.44 17.43 13.98
CA ILE A 66 -32.88 16.64 12.82
C ILE A 66 -32.26 15.23 12.88
N ASP A 67 -32.96 14.29 13.51
CA ASP A 67 -32.55 12.88 13.57
C ASP A 67 -32.68 12.12 12.23
N ILE A 68 -32.20 10.87 12.18
CA ILE A 68 -32.21 10.01 10.97
C ILE A 68 -33.65 9.69 10.48
N GLU A 69 -34.61 9.58 11.39
CA GLU A 69 -36.01 9.31 11.09
C GLU A 69 -36.73 10.58 10.61
N CYS A 70 -36.34 11.76 11.10
CA CYS A 70 -36.66 13.05 10.52
C CYS A 70 -36.11 13.19 9.09
N LEU A 71 -34.85 12.79 8.84
CA LEU A 71 -34.27 12.75 7.48
C LEU A 71 -35.06 11.82 6.54
N ARG A 72 -35.50 10.64 6.99
CA ARG A 72 -36.36 9.75 6.18
C ARG A 72 -37.68 10.41 5.77
N LYS A 73 -38.26 11.24 6.64
CA LYS A 73 -39.56 11.92 6.46
C LYS A 73 -39.45 13.26 5.70
N MET A 74 -38.31 13.93 5.80
CA MET A 74 -38.03 15.23 5.17
C MET A 74 -38.25 15.21 3.64
N ARG A 75 -38.77 16.29 3.07
CA ARG A 75 -39.03 16.46 1.63
C ARG A 75 -37.99 17.39 1.02
N LEU A 76 -37.87 17.40 -0.31
CA LEU A 76 -36.95 18.32 -1.02
C LEU A 76 -37.21 19.80 -0.70
N GLU A 77 -38.47 20.18 -0.49
CA GLU A 77 -38.89 21.53 -0.06
C GLU A 77 -38.37 21.89 1.34
N ASP A 78 -38.25 20.91 2.24
CA ASP A 78 -37.81 21.12 3.62
C ASP A 78 -36.28 21.32 3.66
N VAL A 79 -35.53 20.67 2.76
CA VAL A 79 -34.11 20.95 2.50
C VAL A 79 -33.91 22.37 1.97
N ASP A 80 -34.87 22.89 1.20
CA ASP A 80 -34.80 24.26 0.71
C ASP A 80 -34.90 25.31 1.85
N VAL A 81 -35.63 25.00 2.93
CA VAL A 81 -35.78 25.81 4.16
C VAL A 81 -34.61 25.62 5.14
N LEU A 82 -34.12 24.39 5.33
CA LEU A 82 -33.00 24.03 6.22
C LEU A 82 -31.75 24.89 6.00
N PHE A 83 -31.50 25.30 4.76
CA PHE A 83 -30.36 26.12 4.33
C PHE A 83 -30.74 27.57 3.95
N ASP A 84 -31.90 28.08 4.37
CA ASP A 84 -32.24 29.49 4.09
C ASP A 84 -31.24 30.44 4.78
N GLY A 85 -30.91 31.55 4.10
CA GLY A 85 -29.84 32.47 4.51
C GLY A 85 -28.41 31.91 4.51
N LYS A 86 -28.18 30.63 4.15
CA LYS A 86 -26.84 30.01 4.09
C LYS A 86 -26.24 30.05 2.67
N PRO A 87 -24.92 29.82 2.51
CA PRO A 87 -24.29 29.72 1.18
C PRO A 87 -24.84 28.53 0.36
N LEU A 88 -24.93 28.67 -0.97
CA LEU A 88 -25.46 27.61 -1.85
C LEU A 88 -24.65 26.31 -1.85
N GLY A 89 -23.34 26.35 -1.54
CA GLY A 89 -22.45 25.19 -1.64
C GLY A 89 -22.89 24.00 -0.77
N PRO A 90 -22.93 24.14 0.57
CA PRO A 90 -23.42 23.10 1.47
C PRO A 90 -24.83 22.61 1.13
N LYS A 91 -25.71 23.52 0.69
CA LYS A 91 -27.09 23.21 0.29
C LYS A 91 -27.15 22.27 -0.92
N ILE A 92 -26.28 22.43 -1.91
CA ILE A 92 -26.20 21.54 -3.08
C ILE A 92 -25.66 20.18 -2.66
N LEU A 93 -24.51 20.14 -1.98
CA LEU A 93 -23.85 18.90 -1.56
C LEU A 93 -24.74 18.03 -0.67
N PHE A 94 -25.39 18.63 0.33
CA PHE A 94 -26.34 17.93 1.19
C PHE A 94 -27.52 17.36 0.38
N ARG A 95 -28.07 18.16 -0.56
CA ARG A 95 -29.23 17.78 -1.37
C ARG A 95 -28.93 16.67 -2.37
N GLU A 96 -27.69 16.56 -2.84
CA GLU A 96 -27.23 15.45 -3.69
C GLU A 96 -27.07 14.17 -2.87
N ALA A 97 -26.29 14.19 -1.77
CA ALA A 97 -26.12 13.03 -0.90
C ALA A 97 -27.46 12.52 -0.29
N PHE A 98 -28.34 13.44 0.11
CA PHE A 98 -29.69 13.12 0.61
C PHE A 98 -30.58 12.46 -0.43
N LEU A 99 -30.43 12.81 -1.72
CA LEU A 99 -31.18 12.16 -2.81
C LEU A 99 -30.66 10.75 -3.09
N GLU A 100 -29.33 10.58 -3.19
CA GLU A 100 -28.70 9.28 -3.43
C GLU A 100 -29.05 8.28 -2.32
N TRP A 101 -28.95 8.68 -1.05
CA TRP A 101 -29.33 7.84 0.07
C TRP A 101 -30.82 7.45 0.08
N ARG A 102 -31.72 8.36 -0.29
CA ARG A 102 -33.16 8.04 -0.35
C ARG A 102 -33.50 7.08 -1.49
N GLU A 103 -32.73 7.09 -2.57
CA GLU A 103 -32.81 6.07 -3.61
C GLU A 103 -32.23 4.73 -3.11
N GLU A 104 -31.11 4.73 -2.37
CA GLU A 104 -30.54 3.53 -1.70
C GLU A 104 -31.57 2.83 -0.79
N ILE A 105 -32.33 3.59 0.02
CA ILE A 105 -33.36 3.03 0.94
C ILE A 105 -34.76 2.92 0.32
N GLY A 106 -34.90 3.07 -1.00
CA GLY A 106 -36.17 2.84 -1.72
C GLY A 106 -37.29 3.84 -1.44
N LEU A 107 -36.98 5.06 -0.98
CA LEU A 107 -37.95 6.15 -0.79
C LEU A 107 -38.01 7.05 -2.03
N PRO A 108 -39.02 6.90 -2.92
CA PRO A 108 -39.01 7.50 -4.25
C PRO A 108 -39.15 9.02 -4.21
N CYS A 109 -38.02 9.71 -4.42
CA CYS A 109 -38.01 11.16 -4.62
C CYS A 109 -38.47 11.52 -6.04
N LYS A 110 -39.48 12.39 -6.17
CA LYS A 110 -39.83 13.01 -7.46
C LYS A 110 -38.69 13.92 -7.89
N SER A 111 -37.79 13.42 -8.73
CA SER A 111 -36.56 14.12 -9.09
C SER A 111 -36.85 15.45 -9.81
N LEU A 112 -36.10 16.49 -9.45
CA LEU A 112 -36.33 17.84 -9.97
C LEU A 112 -35.67 18.06 -11.34
N ARG A 113 -35.90 17.13 -12.29
CA ARG A 113 -35.64 17.28 -13.73
C ARG A 113 -36.55 18.31 -14.42
N TRP A 114 -37.16 19.22 -13.65
CA TRP A 114 -38.27 20.09 -14.07
C TRP A 114 -37.99 21.59 -13.83
N LEU A 115 -36.72 22.00 -13.83
CA LEU A 115 -36.31 23.42 -13.76
C LEU A 115 -35.28 23.84 -14.83
N SER A 116 -35.03 23.01 -15.85
CA SER A 116 -34.29 23.41 -17.06
C SER A 116 -35.20 23.80 -18.24
N THR A 117 -36.52 23.70 -18.08
CA THR A 117 -37.52 24.09 -19.08
C THR A 117 -38.41 25.25 -18.58
N HIS A 118 -38.45 26.32 -19.37
CA HIS A 118 -39.43 27.42 -19.33
C HIS A 118 -39.43 28.36 -18.09
N LYS A 119 -38.48 29.31 -18.07
CA LYS A 119 -38.83 30.70 -17.70
C LYS A 119 -38.11 31.82 -18.46
N ARG A 120 -38.00 31.66 -19.79
CA ARG A 120 -38.02 32.70 -20.84
C ARG A 120 -38.57 31.99 -22.09
N SER A 121 -39.65 32.39 -22.73
CA SER A 121 -40.38 33.66 -22.72
C SER A 121 -41.83 33.57 -22.19
N ALA A 122 -42.32 34.71 -21.72
CA ALA A 122 -43.70 35.17 -21.91
C ALA A 122 -43.58 36.57 -22.57
N GLU A 123 -44.65 37.05 -23.22
CA GLU A 123 -44.65 38.21 -24.15
C GLU A 123 -43.83 37.89 -25.43
N SER A 124 -44.43 37.71 -26.61
CA SER A 124 -45.56 38.43 -27.23
C SER A 124 -46.51 37.52 -28.04
N GLU A 125 -47.64 38.09 -28.50
CA GLU A 125 -48.62 37.48 -29.42
C GLU A 125 -48.00 37.06 -30.79
N ASP A 126 -48.61 36.30 -31.69
CA ASP A 126 -50.03 36.26 -32.10
C ASP A 126 -50.40 35.02 -32.97
N SER A 127 -51.69 34.83 -33.31
CA SER A 127 -52.31 34.04 -34.42
C SER A 127 -51.67 32.69 -34.87
N ALA A 128 -52.29 31.51 -34.71
CA ALA A 128 -53.53 30.96 -35.32
C ALA A 128 -53.34 30.05 -36.58
N ASP A 129 -54.23 29.06 -36.72
CA ASP A 129 -54.60 28.24 -37.89
C ASP A 129 -53.60 27.34 -38.70
N SER A 130 -53.64 26.05 -38.35
CA SER A 130 -54.23 24.97 -39.21
C SER A 130 -53.37 24.07 -40.15
N GLN A 131 -53.93 22.86 -40.36
CA GLN A 131 -53.81 21.91 -41.49
C GLN A 131 -52.45 21.30 -41.96
N ALA A 132 -52.22 20.06 -41.49
CA ALA A 132 -52.32 18.80 -42.27
C ALA A 132 -51.30 18.38 -43.37
N SER A 133 -51.40 17.07 -43.69
CA SER A 133 -50.82 16.30 -44.83
C SER A 133 -49.45 15.61 -44.63
N GLN A 134 -49.22 14.54 -45.41
CA GLN A 134 -48.13 13.55 -45.24
C GLN A 134 -47.13 13.54 -46.45
N PRO A 135 -46.38 12.47 -46.84
CA PRO A 135 -44.96 12.62 -47.19
C PRO A 135 -44.65 12.27 -48.67
N LYS A 136 -43.35 12.25 -49.06
CA LYS A 136 -42.71 11.15 -49.83
C LYS A 136 -41.28 11.44 -50.35
N ARG A 137 -40.49 10.35 -50.38
CA ARG A 137 -39.50 9.95 -51.42
C ARG A 137 -38.18 10.73 -51.64
N ALA A 138 -37.13 9.92 -51.88
CA ALA A 138 -35.88 10.22 -52.61
C ALA A 138 -36.03 9.68 -54.08
N PRO A 139 -35.00 9.52 -54.95
CA PRO A 139 -33.55 9.77 -54.79
C PRO A 139 -32.75 10.34 -56.02
N SER A 140 -31.43 10.48 -55.83
CA SER A 140 -30.34 10.16 -56.78
C SER A 140 -29.90 11.08 -57.96
N SER A 141 -28.56 11.17 -58.10
CA SER A 141 -27.74 10.98 -59.33
C SER A 141 -27.14 12.16 -60.14
N SER A 142 -26.01 11.84 -60.78
CA SER A 142 -25.25 12.51 -61.87
C SER A 142 -24.18 13.59 -61.52
N GLY A 143 -23.06 13.53 -62.28
CA GLY A 143 -21.92 14.47 -62.31
C GLY A 143 -21.84 15.12 -63.72
N PRO A 144 -20.69 15.14 -64.47
CA PRO A 144 -19.31 14.72 -64.18
C PRO A 144 -18.22 15.70 -64.76
N THR A 145 -17.00 15.21 -65.06
CA THR A 145 -15.95 15.79 -65.97
C THR A 145 -15.29 17.13 -65.54
N VAL A 146 -14.03 17.49 -65.84
CA VAL A 146 -12.85 16.91 -66.55
C VAL A 146 -11.57 17.52 -65.87
N ALA A 147 -10.29 17.12 -66.01
CA ALA A 147 -9.45 16.80 -67.17
C ALA A 147 -8.39 15.69 -66.91
N ALA A 148 -7.18 15.77 -67.52
CA ALA A 148 -6.22 14.65 -67.65
C ALA A 148 -4.76 15.08 -67.98
N LEU A 149 -3.80 14.12 -67.86
CA LEU A 149 -2.43 14.08 -68.44
C LEU A 149 -1.34 15.01 -67.81
N LEU A 150 -0.03 14.68 -67.74
CA LEU A 150 0.73 13.43 -68.01
C LEU A 150 2.14 13.40 -67.34
N TRP A 151 2.61 12.19 -66.99
CA TRP A 151 3.98 11.60 -66.94
C TRP A 151 5.26 12.34 -66.45
N ASP A 152 5.83 11.78 -65.36
CA ASP A 152 7.10 10.98 -65.26
C ASP A 152 8.55 11.52 -65.08
N GLU A 153 9.28 10.68 -64.34
CA GLU A 153 10.71 10.29 -64.33
C GLU A 153 11.87 11.17 -63.76
N CYS A 154 12.23 10.83 -62.51
CA CYS A 154 13.48 10.09 -62.14
C CYS A 154 14.85 10.78 -61.86
N THR A 155 15.68 10.02 -61.11
CA THR A 155 17.16 10.04 -60.97
C THR A 155 17.92 11.18 -60.25
N GLN A 156 18.30 10.89 -58.99
CA GLN A 156 19.69 10.71 -58.49
C GLN A 156 20.77 11.83 -58.36
N GLN A 157 21.53 11.67 -57.26
CA GLN A 157 22.99 11.86 -57.05
C GLN A 157 23.63 13.24 -56.72
N GLN A 158 24.05 13.32 -55.44
CA GLN A 158 25.43 13.53 -54.93
C GLN A 158 26.24 14.85 -55.08
N GLN A 159 26.68 15.31 -53.91
CA GLN A 159 28.05 15.75 -53.53
C GLN A 159 28.66 17.08 -54.04
N SER A 160 28.99 17.92 -53.05
CA SER A 160 30.26 18.68 -52.92
C SER A 160 30.47 19.87 -53.88
N SER A 161 31.31 20.89 -53.62
CA SER A 161 31.94 21.40 -52.37
C SER A 161 32.53 22.80 -52.66
N LEU A 162 33.44 23.29 -51.78
CA LEU A 162 34.37 24.43 -51.97
C LEU A 162 33.84 25.87 -51.76
N LEU A 163 34.32 26.47 -50.67
CA LEU A 163 34.68 27.90 -50.59
C LEU A 163 35.98 28.16 -51.36
N PRO A 164 36.30 29.42 -51.71
CA PRO A 164 37.38 30.07 -50.96
C PRO A 164 37.22 31.60 -50.72
N GLN A 165 37.84 32.07 -49.63
CA GLN A 165 38.76 33.25 -49.46
C GLN A 165 38.66 34.50 -50.40
N GLU A 166 38.98 35.74 -50.00
CA GLU A 166 39.80 36.24 -48.87
C GLU A 166 39.61 37.77 -48.56
N LYS A 167 40.17 38.23 -47.42
CA LYS A 167 40.78 39.56 -47.10
C LYS A 167 40.00 40.90 -46.94
N ASP A 168 40.13 41.41 -45.71
CA ASP A 168 40.69 42.73 -45.29
C ASP A 168 39.90 44.05 -45.10
N SER A 169 40.22 44.65 -43.95
CA SER A 169 40.31 46.10 -43.60
C SER A 169 39.08 46.89 -43.10
N LEU A 170 38.98 46.97 -41.77
CA LEU A 170 38.87 48.19 -40.94
C LEU A 170 38.20 49.46 -41.53
N SER A 171 37.03 49.83 -40.97
CA SER A 171 36.92 51.10 -40.21
C SER A 171 35.61 51.20 -39.41
N ASN A 172 35.66 51.90 -38.26
CA ASN A 172 34.49 52.09 -37.40
C ASN A 172 33.54 53.16 -37.93
N ARG A 173 32.28 52.79 -38.17
CA ARG A 173 31.07 53.63 -38.05
C ARG A 173 29.84 52.73 -38.04
N VAL A 174 29.05 52.75 -36.97
CA VAL A 174 27.76 52.05 -36.90
C VAL A 174 26.70 52.86 -37.66
N PRO A 175 26.13 52.36 -38.77
CA PRO A 175 24.94 52.94 -39.39
C PRO A 175 23.69 52.42 -38.67
N PRO A 176 22.54 53.12 -38.75
CA PRO A 176 21.31 52.65 -38.14
C PRO A 176 20.81 51.38 -38.85
N VAL A 177 20.76 50.25 -38.14
CA VAL A 177 20.13 49.03 -38.65
C VAL A 177 18.64 49.29 -38.80
N SER A 178 18.15 49.21 -40.04
CA SER A 178 16.74 49.39 -40.37
C SER A 178 15.87 48.33 -39.68
N TYR A 179 14.66 48.72 -39.26
CA TYR A 179 13.59 47.77 -38.94
C TYR A 179 13.20 46.97 -40.20
N GLN A 180 13.90 45.85 -40.45
CA GLN A 180 13.37 44.80 -41.33
C GLN A 180 12.22 44.11 -40.58
N SER A 181 11.08 43.98 -41.26
CA SER A 181 9.81 43.58 -40.65
C SER A 181 9.77 42.08 -40.34
N PHE A 182 10.15 41.69 -39.13
CA PHE A 182 9.88 40.33 -38.65
C PHE A 182 8.38 40.17 -38.38
N ARG A 183 7.69 39.37 -39.20
CA ARG A 183 6.27 39.03 -39.00
C ARG A 183 6.18 37.79 -38.12
N TRP A 184 5.53 37.89 -36.97
CA TRP A 184 4.99 36.70 -36.30
C TRP A 184 3.75 37.00 -35.43
N PRO A 185 2.58 36.49 -35.82
CA PRO A 185 1.50 36.18 -34.90
C PRO A 185 1.32 34.65 -34.81
N MET A 186 1.37 34.06 -33.61
CA MET A 186 0.71 32.77 -33.45
C MET A 186 -0.79 33.00 -33.66
N THR A 187 -1.38 32.26 -34.59
CA THR A 187 -2.82 32.26 -34.86
C THR A 187 -3.47 31.03 -34.21
N PRO A 188 -4.80 31.04 -33.98
CA PRO A 188 -5.53 29.86 -33.52
C PRO A 188 -5.33 28.63 -34.42
N VAL A 189 -5.06 28.82 -35.72
CA VAL A 189 -4.74 27.73 -36.67
C VAL A 189 -3.39 27.11 -36.31
N THR A 190 -2.30 27.89 -36.29
CA THR A 190 -0.97 27.40 -35.89
C THR A 190 -0.95 26.78 -34.49
N LEU A 191 -1.73 27.30 -33.54
CA LEU A 191 -1.85 26.69 -32.20
C LEU A 191 -2.58 25.34 -32.25
N LYS A 192 -3.62 25.19 -33.08
CA LYS A 192 -4.28 23.89 -33.29
C LYS A 192 -3.35 22.90 -33.99
N ASP A 193 -2.52 23.34 -34.93
CA ASP A 193 -1.51 22.50 -35.59
C ASP A 193 -0.41 22.02 -34.62
N ILE A 194 0.12 22.91 -33.78
CA ILE A 194 1.08 22.57 -32.72
C ILE A 194 0.47 21.55 -31.75
N LEU A 195 -0.78 21.76 -31.31
CA LEU A 195 -1.46 20.81 -30.43
C LEU A 195 -1.73 19.46 -31.12
N ASN A 196 -2.09 19.46 -32.41
CA ASN A 196 -2.27 18.24 -33.21
C ASN A 196 -0.99 17.41 -33.37
N SER A 197 0.20 18.02 -33.30
CA SER A 197 1.48 17.33 -33.43
C SER A 197 1.81 16.36 -32.27
N SER A 198 1.10 16.47 -31.13
CA SER A 198 1.34 15.64 -29.94
C SER A 198 0.07 14.90 -29.48
N THR A 199 0.23 13.77 -28.81
CA THR A 199 -0.93 13.06 -28.21
C THR A 199 -1.54 13.83 -27.05
N LEU A 200 -0.73 14.53 -26.24
CA LEU A 200 -1.22 15.40 -25.17
C LEU A 200 -2.02 16.60 -25.73
N GLY A 201 -1.51 17.28 -26.76
CA GLY A 201 -2.20 18.41 -27.38
C GLY A 201 -3.50 18.02 -28.06
N ARG A 202 -3.58 16.85 -28.70
CA ARG A 202 -4.83 16.29 -29.23
C ARG A 202 -5.87 16.01 -28.14
N ASN A 203 -5.46 15.49 -26.98
CA ASN A 203 -6.35 15.31 -25.83
C ASN A 203 -6.83 16.66 -25.27
N ILE A 204 -5.97 17.68 -25.24
CA ILE A 204 -6.34 19.05 -24.83
C ILE A 204 -7.35 19.67 -25.82
N LEU A 205 -7.19 19.47 -27.13
CA LEU A 205 -8.19 19.90 -28.13
C LEU A 205 -9.53 19.20 -27.94
N ALA A 206 -9.54 17.87 -27.76
CA ALA A 206 -10.77 17.09 -27.60
C ALA A 206 -11.59 17.47 -26.34
N VAL A 207 -10.92 17.79 -25.23
CA VAL A 207 -11.60 18.30 -24.02
C VAL A 207 -11.94 19.79 -24.14
N GLY A 208 -11.13 20.57 -24.86
CA GLY A 208 -11.40 21.99 -25.14
C GLY A 208 -12.67 22.20 -25.97
N GLU A 209 -12.94 21.34 -26.95
CA GLU A 209 -14.17 21.35 -27.75
C GLU A 209 -15.42 20.97 -26.93
N LEU A 210 -15.25 20.41 -25.72
CA LEU A 210 -16.31 20.13 -24.74
C LEU A 210 -16.47 21.26 -23.68
N GLY A 211 -15.77 22.39 -23.84
CA GLY A 211 -16.08 23.66 -23.16
C GLY A 211 -15.33 23.98 -21.86
N VAL A 212 -14.73 22.99 -21.17
CA VAL A 212 -13.99 23.25 -19.90
C VAL A 212 -12.68 22.47 -19.83
N LEU A 213 -11.54 23.17 -19.98
CA LEU A 213 -10.24 22.62 -19.62
C LEU A 213 -10.03 22.65 -18.11
N SER A 214 -9.61 21.52 -17.53
CA SER A 214 -9.22 21.44 -16.12
C SER A 214 -8.01 22.33 -15.82
N LYS A 215 -7.85 22.73 -14.56
CA LYS A 215 -6.74 23.61 -14.12
C LYS A 215 -5.35 23.00 -14.39
N SER A 216 -5.23 21.66 -14.38
CA SER A 216 -4.02 20.95 -14.79
C SER A 216 -3.77 21.07 -16.29
N MET A 217 -4.80 20.86 -17.12
CA MET A 217 -4.71 20.97 -18.58
C MET A 217 -4.44 22.41 -19.05
N GLN A 218 -4.90 23.42 -18.31
CA GLN A 218 -4.54 24.83 -18.54
C GLN A 218 -3.03 25.07 -18.31
N CYS A 219 -2.44 24.50 -17.25
CA CYS A 219 -0.99 24.55 -17.02
C CYS A 219 -0.21 23.79 -18.11
N GLN A 220 -0.68 22.61 -18.53
CA GLN A 220 -0.06 21.81 -19.61
C GLN A 220 -0.11 22.53 -20.97
N LEU A 221 -1.25 23.12 -21.33
CA LEU A 221 -1.39 23.96 -22.53
C LEU A 221 -0.42 25.16 -22.49
N THR A 222 -0.30 25.81 -21.33
CA THR A 222 0.64 26.91 -21.12
C THR A 222 2.10 26.46 -21.29
N ALA A 223 2.45 25.27 -20.78
CA ALA A 223 3.79 24.69 -20.93
C ALA A 223 4.11 24.36 -22.40
N ILE A 224 3.17 23.79 -23.17
CA ILE A 224 3.34 23.51 -24.60
C ILE A 224 3.60 24.81 -25.39
N ILE A 225 2.83 25.87 -25.10
CA ILE A 225 2.99 27.18 -25.76
C ILE A 225 4.34 27.81 -25.41
N ILE A 226 4.80 27.71 -24.16
CA ILE A 226 6.11 28.23 -23.72
C ILE A 226 7.26 27.42 -24.37
N ALA A 227 7.17 26.09 -24.40
CA ALA A 227 8.19 25.24 -24.99
C ALA A 227 8.40 25.54 -26.49
N TYR A 228 7.31 25.62 -27.26
CA TYR A 228 7.33 26.02 -28.67
C TYR A 228 7.93 27.42 -28.87
N HIS A 229 7.83 28.33 -27.89
CA HIS A 229 8.40 29.67 -28.02
C HIS A 229 9.87 29.77 -27.58
N MET A 230 10.34 28.89 -26.69
CA MET A 230 11.76 28.77 -26.36
C MET A 230 12.58 28.16 -27.50
N GLU A 231 11.97 27.34 -28.35
CA GLU A 231 12.58 26.78 -29.57
C GLU A 231 13.02 27.86 -30.59
N PHE A 232 12.54 29.10 -30.45
CA PHE A 232 12.89 30.26 -31.29
C PHE A 232 13.55 31.43 -30.52
N GLU A 233 14.23 31.13 -29.39
CA GLU A 233 15.16 32.03 -28.65
C GLU A 233 14.77 33.53 -28.53
N THR A 234 13.50 33.86 -28.26
CA THR A 234 13.07 35.26 -28.10
C THR A 234 12.42 35.53 -26.74
N LYS A 235 12.76 36.68 -26.14
CA LYS A 235 12.19 37.12 -24.86
C LYS A 235 10.72 37.54 -25.06
N LEU A 236 9.80 36.82 -24.41
CA LEU A 236 8.38 37.15 -24.35
C LEU A 236 8.16 38.57 -23.78
N SER A 237 7.58 39.44 -24.59
CA SER A 237 7.06 40.75 -24.18
C SER A 237 5.59 40.65 -23.76
N THR A 238 5.11 41.61 -22.95
CA THR A 238 3.72 41.64 -22.47
C THR A 238 2.66 41.57 -23.60
N PRO A 239 2.81 42.29 -24.73
CA PRO A 239 1.86 42.18 -25.85
C PRO A 239 1.85 40.81 -26.54
N GLN A 240 2.93 40.02 -26.45
CA GLN A 240 2.91 38.63 -26.92
C GLN A 240 2.09 37.75 -25.97
N LEU A 241 2.27 37.89 -24.65
CA LEU A 241 1.47 37.19 -23.64
C LEU A 241 -0.04 37.51 -23.77
N GLU A 242 -0.38 38.76 -24.09
CA GLU A 242 -1.76 39.19 -24.38
C GLU A 242 -2.33 38.50 -25.63
N ASN A 243 -1.56 38.39 -26.72
CA ASN A 243 -1.95 37.61 -27.91
C ASN A 243 -2.12 36.12 -27.62
N TYR A 244 -1.31 35.52 -26.74
CA TYR A 244 -1.47 34.12 -26.32
C TYR A 244 -2.77 33.90 -25.55
N ALA A 245 -3.08 34.77 -24.58
CA ALA A 245 -4.36 34.72 -23.86
C ALA A 245 -5.55 34.81 -24.82
N TYR A 246 -5.49 35.73 -25.80
CA TYR A 246 -6.52 35.87 -26.83
C TYR A 246 -6.70 34.60 -27.67
N CYS A 247 -5.61 33.99 -28.16
CA CYS A 247 -5.67 32.77 -28.97
C CYS A 247 -6.25 31.58 -28.20
N ILE A 248 -5.89 31.43 -26.91
CA ILE A 248 -6.46 30.39 -26.03
C ILE A 248 -7.97 30.62 -25.85
N SER A 249 -8.41 31.85 -25.57
CA SER A 249 -9.84 32.18 -25.45
C SER A 249 -10.64 32.07 -26.75
N THR A 250 -9.97 31.99 -27.90
CA THR A 250 -10.62 31.79 -29.22
C THR A 250 -10.77 30.30 -29.57
N LEU A 251 -10.01 29.41 -28.92
CA LEU A 251 -10.06 27.95 -29.13
C LEU A 251 -11.01 27.21 -28.17
N LEU A 252 -11.51 27.90 -27.14
CA LEU A 252 -12.42 27.33 -26.14
C LEU A 252 -13.80 28.00 -26.26
N PRO A 253 -14.90 27.25 -26.47
CA PRO A 253 -16.22 27.84 -26.62
C PRO A 253 -16.74 28.38 -25.27
N HIS A 254 -16.99 29.68 -25.19
CA HIS A 254 -17.55 30.32 -23.99
C HIS A 254 -19.10 30.25 -23.96
N GLU A 255 -19.66 29.97 -22.79
CA GLU A 255 -21.12 29.98 -22.52
C GLU A 255 -21.74 31.40 -22.47
N ASN A 256 -21.49 32.26 -23.46
CA ASN A 256 -22.37 33.40 -23.79
C ASN A 256 -22.01 34.05 -25.14
N PRO A 257 -22.86 33.95 -26.19
CA PRO A 257 -22.57 34.54 -27.51
C PRO A 257 -22.93 36.03 -27.65
N LEU A 258 -23.18 36.76 -26.55
CA LEU A 258 -23.72 38.13 -26.57
C LEU A 258 -22.86 39.16 -25.82
N SER A 259 -21.68 39.51 -26.35
CA SER A 259 -21.14 40.90 -26.35
C SER A 259 -19.70 41.04 -26.87
N TYR A 260 -19.49 41.04 -28.20
CA TYR A 260 -18.24 41.57 -28.78
C TYR A 260 -18.44 42.28 -30.13
N HIS A 261 -19.19 43.39 -30.12
CA HIS A 261 -19.20 44.33 -31.25
C HIS A 261 -18.06 45.35 -31.12
N ILE A 262 -17.08 45.28 -32.03
CA ILE A 262 -16.09 46.35 -32.23
C ILE A 262 -16.70 47.40 -33.16
N PRO A 263 -16.99 48.64 -32.71
CA PRO A 263 -17.61 49.64 -33.57
C PRO A 263 -16.58 50.22 -34.55
N ARG A 264 -16.71 49.90 -35.85
CA ARG A 264 -15.95 50.55 -36.92
C ARG A 264 -16.63 51.88 -37.29
N GLY A 265 -16.19 52.98 -36.70
CA GLY A 265 -16.62 54.34 -37.03
C GLY A 265 -15.42 55.28 -37.20
N PRO A 266 -15.34 56.11 -38.26
CA PRO A 266 -14.19 56.97 -38.51
C PRO A 266 -14.21 58.24 -37.65
N ASN A 267 -13.03 58.62 -37.14
CA ASN A 267 -12.72 59.95 -36.59
C ASN A 267 -13.60 60.49 -35.44
N ARG A 268 -13.20 60.22 -34.18
CA ARG A 268 -12.48 61.22 -33.33
C ARG A 268 -12.21 60.73 -31.89
N ARG A 269 -11.00 61.07 -31.40
CA ARG A 269 -10.56 61.19 -29.97
C ARG A 269 -10.99 60.08 -29.00
N ASN A 270 -10.07 59.16 -28.77
CA ASN A 270 -10.13 58.04 -27.81
C ASN A 270 -10.25 58.51 -26.33
N PRO A 271 -11.31 58.12 -25.58
CA PRO A 271 -11.43 58.37 -24.14
C PRO A 271 -11.09 57.13 -23.27
N GLY A 272 -10.55 56.04 -23.84
CA GLY A 272 -10.34 54.74 -23.20
C GLY A 272 -9.27 54.65 -22.09
N GLY A 273 -8.86 55.76 -21.49
CA GLY A 273 -7.74 55.81 -20.52
C GLY A 273 -8.05 55.34 -19.09
N SER A 274 -9.33 55.25 -18.69
CA SER A 274 -9.73 55.07 -17.28
C SER A 274 -10.35 53.72 -16.91
N LEU A 275 -10.59 52.83 -17.89
CA LEU A 275 -11.12 51.48 -17.65
C LEU A 275 -10.03 50.40 -17.78
N TYR A 276 -9.13 50.50 -18.76
CA TYR A 276 -8.02 49.55 -18.94
C TYR A 276 -7.04 49.55 -17.74
N SER A 277 -6.77 50.74 -17.19
CA SER A 277 -5.92 50.97 -16.01
C SER A 277 -6.49 50.42 -14.70
N ARG A 278 -7.80 50.10 -14.66
CA ARG A 278 -8.47 49.43 -13.53
C ARG A 278 -8.43 47.90 -13.60
N PHE A 279 -8.15 47.30 -14.75
CA PHE A 279 -8.07 45.85 -14.92
C PHE A 279 -6.68 45.27 -14.59
N ILE A 280 -5.63 46.08 -14.75
CA ILE A 280 -4.23 45.65 -14.52
C ILE A 280 -3.81 45.75 -13.04
N ASN A 281 -4.48 46.59 -12.24
CA ASN A 281 -4.13 46.77 -10.84
C ASN A 281 -4.89 45.83 -9.90
N GLN A 282 -4.10 45.00 -9.19
CA GLN A 282 -4.47 44.02 -8.14
C GLN A 282 -5.02 42.65 -8.61
N LYS A 283 -4.61 41.61 -7.87
CA LYS A 283 -5.01 40.18 -7.93
C LYS A 283 -4.57 39.32 -9.13
N ILE A 284 -4.41 39.82 -10.36
CA ILE A 284 -3.97 38.95 -11.48
C ILE A 284 -2.46 38.70 -11.47
N SER A 285 -1.62 39.74 -11.29
CA SER A 285 -0.16 39.62 -11.43
C SER A 285 0.48 38.62 -10.45
N GLN A 286 0.03 38.56 -9.18
CA GLN A 286 0.54 37.58 -8.22
C GLN A 286 0.17 36.13 -8.58
N LYS A 287 -1.04 35.87 -9.11
CA LYS A 287 -1.42 34.52 -9.56
C LYS A 287 -0.68 34.12 -10.83
N ALA A 288 -0.56 35.04 -11.80
CA ALA A 288 0.22 34.80 -13.02
C ALA A 288 1.71 34.56 -12.70
N LEU A 289 2.30 35.37 -11.82
CA LEU A 289 3.69 35.20 -11.38
C LEU A 289 3.88 33.91 -10.57
N ALA A 290 2.93 33.53 -9.71
CA ALA A 290 2.98 32.25 -9.02
C ALA A 290 2.87 31.05 -9.98
N ILE A 291 2.05 31.13 -11.03
CA ILE A 291 1.97 30.12 -12.09
C ILE A 291 3.28 30.06 -12.89
N VAL A 292 3.87 31.20 -13.24
CA VAL A 292 5.17 31.25 -13.95
C VAL A 292 6.31 30.74 -13.05
N VAL A 293 6.35 31.07 -11.77
CA VAL A 293 7.34 30.54 -10.81
C VAL A 293 7.14 29.05 -10.55
N ALA A 294 5.89 28.56 -10.51
CA ALA A 294 5.59 27.14 -10.46
C ALA A 294 6.03 26.41 -11.74
N ALA A 295 5.74 26.98 -12.92
CA ALA A 295 6.20 26.44 -14.21
C ALA A 295 7.73 26.44 -14.32
N VAL A 296 8.41 27.50 -13.90
CA VAL A 296 9.88 27.57 -13.84
C VAL A 296 10.44 26.57 -12.83
N ARG A 297 9.78 26.33 -11.68
CA ARG A 297 10.13 25.21 -10.79
C ARG A 297 10.02 23.87 -11.50
N VAL A 298 8.87 23.59 -12.13
CA VAL A 298 8.57 22.35 -12.88
C VAL A 298 9.48 22.15 -14.10
N MET A 299 10.05 23.22 -14.68
CA MET A 299 11.08 23.16 -15.73
C MET A 299 12.52 23.13 -15.20
N SER A 300 12.75 23.53 -13.94
CA SER A 300 14.08 23.45 -13.29
C SER A 300 14.36 22.07 -12.71
N SER A 301 13.31 21.33 -12.33
CA SER A 301 13.34 19.87 -12.35
C SER A 301 13.20 19.41 -13.80
N GLY A 302 14.09 18.54 -14.29
CA GLY A 302 13.77 17.76 -15.49
C GLY A 302 12.49 16.95 -15.24
N MET A 303 11.64 16.78 -16.26
CA MET A 303 10.47 15.90 -16.14
C MET A 303 10.94 14.47 -15.91
N LYS A 304 10.91 14.01 -14.65
CA LYS A 304 11.29 12.65 -14.25
C LYS A 304 10.47 11.66 -15.07
N LYS A 305 11.14 10.82 -15.87
CA LYS A 305 10.49 9.92 -16.83
C LYS A 305 9.49 8.96 -16.18
N PHE A 306 9.70 8.65 -14.91
CA PHE A 306 8.91 7.69 -14.13
C PHE A 306 8.26 8.29 -12.87
N GLY A 307 8.31 9.62 -12.69
CA GLY A 307 7.92 10.27 -11.43
C GLY A 307 8.98 10.12 -10.34
N ASP A 308 8.58 10.27 -9.08
CA ASP A 308 9.42 9.93 -7.92
C ASP A 308 9.46 8.39 -7.74
N LEU A 309 10.66 7.84 -7.57
CA LEU A 309 10.89 6.40 -7.39
C LEU A 309 11.35 6.08 -5.95
N ILE A 310 10.84 4.97 -5.41
CA ILE A 310 11.33 4.40 -4.16
C ILE A 310 12.01 3.07 -4.45
N GLY A 311 13.21 2.87 -3.89
CA GLY A 311 13.87 1.58 -3.90
C GLY A 311 13.43 0.71 -2.73
N SER A 312 13.32 -0.60 -2.94
CA SER A 312 13.25 -1.59 -1.86
C SER A 312 14.36 -2.61 -2.01
N ILE A 313 15.16 -2.76 -0.97
CA ILE A 313 16.01 -3.94 -0.75
C ILE A 313 15.12 -5.00 -0.10
N ASP A 314 15.06 -6.19 -0.68
CA ASP A 314 14.26 -7.32 -0.18
C ASP A 314 15.18 -8.54 -0.06
N GLU A 315 15.69 -8.77 1.15
CA GLU A 315 16.60 -9.88 1.49
C GLU A 315 15.78 -11.07 1.99
N GLY A 316 15.39 -11.97 1.08
CA GLY A 316 14.75 -13.23 1.43
C GLY A 316 15.79 -14.33 1.61
N THR A 317 15.54 -15.30 2.49
CA THR A 317 16.48 -16.40 2.81
C THR A 317 17.09 -17.09 1.59
N SER A 318 16.34 -17.30 0.50
CA SER A 318 16.87 -17.93 -0.73
C SER A 318 17.48 -16.96 -1.75
N SER A 319 17.21 -15.65 -1.65
CA SER A 319 17.61 -14.66 -2.66
C SER A 319 17.37 -13.23 -2.18
N ALA A 320 18.30 -12.31 -2.44
CA ALA A 320 18.06 -10.89 -2.27
C ALA A 320 17.62 -10.22 -3.59
N ARG A 321 16.86 -9.13 -3.46
CA ARG A 321 16.34 -8.31 -4.57
C ARG A 321 16.63 -6.83 -4.32
N PHE A 322 16.66 -6.06 -5.39
CA PHE A 322 16.40 -4.62 -5.34
C PHE A 322 15.35 -4.27 -6.40
N ILE A 323 14.29 -3.56 -6.00
CA ILE A 323 13.12 -3.23 -6.82
C ILE A 323 12.89 -1.72 -6.79
N LEU A 324 12.60 -1.11 -7.94
CA LEU A 324 12.20 0.30 -8.03
C LEU A 324 10.70 0.42 -8.30
N PHE A 325 9.98 1.10 -7.40
CA PHE A 325 8.56 1.39 -7.47
C PHE A 325 8.30 2.86 -7.77
N LYS A 326 7.28 3.17 -8.58
CA LYS A 326 6.74 4.54 -8.71
C LYS A 326 5.93 4.90 -7.45
N ALA A 327 6.26 6.01 -6.81
CA ALA A 327 5.62 6.41 -5.55
C ALA A 327 4.13 6.76 -5.70
N GLU A 328 3.70 7.21 -6.88
CA GLU A 328 2.29 7.59 -7.15
C GLU A 328 1.37 6.41 -7.47
N THR A 329 1.90 5.25 -7.91
CA THR A 329 1.07 4.17 -8.49
C THR A 329 1.43 2.75 -8.06
N ALA A 330 2.44 2.58 -7.19
CA ALA A 330 2.99 1.29 -6.78
C ALA A 330 3.52 0.40 -7.93
N GLU A 331 3.66 0.92 -9.16
CA GLU A 331 4.13 0.13 -10.30
C GLU A 331 5.65 -0.04 -10.28
N VAL A 332 6.11 -1.27 -10.48
CA VAL A 332 7.55 -1.56 -10.66
C VAL A 332 8.04 -1.00 -12.00
N VAL A 333 9.17 -0.29 -11.97
CA VAL A 333 9.89 0.19 -13.15
C VAL A 333 10.90 -0.85 -13.62
N CYS A 334 11.74 -1.33 -12.71
CA CYS A 334 12.70 -2.41 -12.95
C CYS A 334 13.19 -3.02 -11.62
N PHE A 335 13.80 -4.20 -11.71
CA PHE A 335 14.41 -4.88 -10.57
C PHE A 335 15.56 -5.81 -10.99
N HIS A 336 16.32 -6.28 -10.00
CA HIS A 336 17.22 -7.42 -10.11
C HIS A 336 17.08 -8.30 -8.87
N GLN A 337 17.18 -9.62 -9.05
CA GLN A 337 17.16 -10.64 -8.01
C GLN A 337 18.34 -11.58 -8.25
N LYS A 338 18.99 -12.01 -7.18
CA LYS A 338 20.05 -13.02 -7.22
C LYS A 338 19.96 -13.94 -6.01
N GLU A 339 20.20 -15.23 -6.25
CA GLU A 339 20.13 -16.28 -5.22
C GLU A 339 21.26 -16.16 -4.20
N LEU A 340 20.98 -16.61 -2.97
CA LEU A 340 21.93 -16.66 -1.85
C LEU A 340 22.26 -18.12 -1.53
N ARG A 341 23.54 -18.44 -1.37
CA ARG A 341 23.98 -19.77 -0.95
C ARG A 341 23.53 -20.05 0.48
N GLN A 342 22.85 -21.17 0.67
CA GLN A 342 22.63 -21.77 1.98
C GLN A 342 23.80 -22.70 2.31
N ILE A 343 24.32 -22.58 3.53
CA ILE A 343 25.42 -23.39 4.05
C ILE A 343 24.84 -24.32 5.12
N TYR A 344 25.13 -25.61 5.00
CA TYR A 344 24.66 -26.64 5.94
C TYR A 344 25.88 -27.36 6.56
N PRO A 345 26.47 -26.84 7.66
CA PRO A 345 27.67 -27.44 8.25
C PRO A 345 27.43 -28.82 8.86
N GLN A 346 26.21 -29.05 9.38
CA GLN A 346 25.74 -30.26 10.03
C GLN A 346 24.22 -30.39 9.81
N GLU A 347 23.64 -31.54 10.15
CA GLU A 347 22.19 -31.73 10.11
C GLU A 347 21.46 -30.75 11.05
N GLY A 348 20.39 -30.12 10.57
CA GLY A 348 19.66 -29.08 11.29
C GLY A 348 20.37 -27.73 11.45
N TRP A 349 21.61 -27.58 10.98
CA TRP A 349 22.35 -26.31 11.00
C TRP A 349 22.18 -25.59 9.65
N VAL A 350 21.86 -24.30 9.70
CA VAL A 350 21.60 -23.46 8.52
C VAL A 350 22.31 -22.12 8.69
N GLU A 351 23.25 -21.84 7.79
CA GLU A 351 24.12 -20.67 7.83
C GLU A 351 24.13 -19.92 6.49
N GLN A 352 24.39 -18.61 6.56
CA GLN A 352 24.72 -17.77 5.41
C GLN A 352 25.96 -16.94 5.72
N GLU A 353 26.77 -16.64 4.70
CA GLU A 353 27.96 -15.80 4.85
C GLU A 353 27.54 -14.31 4.79
N PRO A 354 27.71 -13.49 5.85
CA PRO A 354 27.12 -12.14 5.88
C PRO A 354 27.67 -11.19 4.80
N GLN A 355 28.92 -11.43 4.36
CA GLN A 355 29.52 -10.70 3.24
C GLN A 355 28.94 -11.13 1.88
N GLU A 356 28.47 -12.38 1.73
CA GLU A 356 27.73 -12.81 0.55
C GLU A 356 26.36 -12.11 0.47
N ILE A 357 25.63 -12.04 1.60
CA ILE A 357 24.37 -11.29 1.69
C ILE A 357 24.57 -9.83 1.25
N LEU A 358 25.59 -9.16 1.81
CA LEU A 358 25.90 -7.77 1.48
C LEU A 358 26.29 -7.59 0.01
N ALA A 359 27.17 -8.44 -0.52
CA ALA A 359 27.63 -8.36 -1.91
C ALA A 359 26.48 -8.61 -2.90
N VAL A 360 25.59 -9.56 -2.61
CA VAL A 360 24.42 -9.85 -3.46
C VAL A 360 23.40 -8.70 -3.42
N VAL A 361 23.16 -8.07 -2.26
CA VAL A 361 22.34 -6.84 -2.18
C VAL A 361 22.96 -5.70 -2.99
N GLN A 362 24.27 -5.48 -2.87
CA GLN A 362 24.99 -4.45 -3.64
C GLN A 362 24.95 -4.70 -5.15
N GLU A 363 25.05 -5.96 -5.59
CA GLU A 363 24.92 -6.37 -6.99
C GLU A 363 23.49 -6.17 -7.52
N CYS A 364 22.47 -6.54 -6.73
CA CYS A 364 21.07 -6.29 -7.07
C CYS A 364 20.77 -4.79 -7.22
N ILE A 365 21.32 -3.94 -6.34
CA ILE A 365 21.25 -2.48 -6.47
C ILE A 365 21.90 -2.04 -7.79
N ALA A 366 23.18 -2.38 -8.00
CA ALA A 366 23.94 -1.95 -9.18
C ALA A 366 23.26 -2.36 -10.49
N LYS A 367 22.82 -3.63 -10.61
CA LYS A 367 22.18 -4.18 -11.81
C LYS A 367 20.78 -3.62 -12.06
N THR A 368 20.05 -3.21 -11.03
CA THR A 368 18.77 -2.49 -11.19
C THR A 368 19.01 -1.05 -11.66
N ILE A 369 20.08 -0.41 -11.19
CA ILE A 369 20.46 0.94 -11.62
C ILE A 369 21.01 0.96 -13.06
N GLU A 370 21.71 -0.09 -13.50
CA GLU A 370 22.02 -0.30 -14.92
C GLU A 370 20.72 -0.34 -15.75
N LYS A 371 19.74 -1.18 -15.36
CA LYS A 371 18.43 -1.25 -16.03
C LYS A 371 17.66 0.07 -16.01
N LEU A 372 17.69 0.85 -14.93
CA LEU A 372 17.03 2.17 -14.88
C LEU A 372 17.63 3.13 -15.93
N ARG A 373 18.97 3.10 -16.08
CA ARG A 373 19.69 3.92 -17.06
C ARG A 373 19.44 3.46 -18.50
N GLU A 374 19.37 2.15 -18.74
CA GLU A 374 18.92 1.58 -20.03
C GLU A 374 17.49 2.00 -20.38
N LEU A 375 16.60 2.04 -19.38
CA LEU A 375 15.25 2.57 -19.49
C LEU A 375 15.20 4.11 -19.56
N GLY A 376 16.34 4.81 -19.45
CA GLY A 376 16.44 6.27 -19.58
C GLY A 376 15.91 7.06 -18.39
N GLY A 377 16.03 6.53 -17.17
CA GLY A 377 15.91 7.28 -15.91
C GLY A 377 17.28 7.60 -15.31
N ASP A 378 17.34 8.58 -14.41
CA ASP A 378 18.56 8.95 -13.69
C ASP A 378 18.40 8.63 -12.20
N PRO A 379 19.18 7.67 -11.64
CA PRO A 379 19.12 7.32 -10.21
C PRO A 379 19.26 8.53 -9.26
N ALA A 380 20.07 9.53 -9.63
CA ALA A 380 20.39 10.66 -8.77
C ALA A 380 19.26 11.71 -8.70
N THR A 381 18.37 11.73 -9.69
CA THR A 381 17.15 12.56 -9.64
C THR A 381 15.93 11.74 -9.25
N ASP A 382 15.78 10.54 -9.79
CA ASP A 382 14.51 9.83 -9.80
C ASP A 382 14.25 9.11 -8.47
N ILE A 383 15.28 8.51 -7.86
CA ILE A 383 15.13 7.74 -6.61
C ILE A 383 15.22 8.68 -5.40
N VAL A 384 14.14 8.77 -4.63
CA VAL A 384 13.99 9.72 -3.52
C VAL A 384 14.12 9.09 -2.14
N ALA A 385 14.01 7.76 -2.02
CA ALA A 385 14.23 7.00 -0.80
C ALA A 385 14.52 5.51 -1.07
N VAL A 386 15.04 4.82 -0.05
CA VAL A 386 15.21 3.35 -0.03
C VAL A 386 14.65 2.75 1.25
N GLY A 387 13.84 1.69 1.10
CA GLY A 387 13.42 0.80 2.18
C GLY A 387 14.25 -0.48 2.23
N VAL A 388 14.32 -1.09 3.40
CA VAL A 388 14.89 -2.42 3.64
C VAL A 388 13.80 -3.34 4.18
N THR A 389 13.73 -4.54 3.63
CA THR A 389 13.05 -5.67 4.25
C THR A 389 13.89 -6.92 4.12
N ASN A 390 13.74 -7.81 5.09
CA ASN A 390 14.70 -8.87 5.38
C ASN A 390 14.04 -10.08 6.02
N GLN A 391 14.64 -11.26 5.81
CA GLN A 391 14.32 -12.42 6.62
C GLN A 391 14.52 -12.09 8.11
N ARG A 392 13.50 -12.38 8.91
CA ARG A 392 13.50 -12.10 10.35
C ARG A 392 14.31 -13.15 11.10
N GLU A 393 14.55 -12.89 12.39
CA GLU A 393 15.28 -13.72 13.36
C GLU A 393 16.77 -14.05 13.06
N THR A 394 17.16 -14.20 11.80
CA THR A 394 18.53 -14.52 11.34
C THR A 394 19.56 -13.58 11.96
N THR A 395 20.54 -14.16 12.64
CA THR A 395 21.39 -13.46 13.62
C THR A 395 22.81 -13.29 13.11
N ILE A 396 23.30 -12.04 13.11
CA ILE A 396 24.66 -11.66 12.66
C ILE A 396 25.40 -10.97 13.82
N VAL A 397 26.71 -11.28 13.95
CA VAL A 397 27.62 -10.62 14.90
C VAL A 397 28.94 -10.26 14.21
N TRP A 398 29.41 -9.02 14.38
CA TRP A 398 30.57 -8.49 13.66
C TRP A 398 31.42 -7.56 14.53
N ASN A 399 32.63 -7.25 14.08
CA ASN A 399 33.52 -6.29 14.71
C ASN A 399 33.17 -4.85 14.29
N ARG A 400 32.93 -3.95 15.26
CA ARG A 400 32.58 -2.54 15.04
C ARG A 400 33.66 -1.74 14.32
N GLU A 401 34.94 -2.11 14.50
CA GLU A 401 36.10 -1.38 13.98
C GLU A 401 36.55 -1.85 12.60
N THR A 402 36.35 -3.15 12.28
CA THR A 402 36.78 -3.73 10.99
C THR A 402 35.64 -4.05 10.05
N GLY A 403 34.40 -4.19 10.56
CA GLY A 403 33.24 -4.65 9.77
C GLY A 403 33.26 -6.14 9.44
N GLU A 404 34.25 -6.89 9.94
CA GLU A 404 34.36 -8.32 9.69
C GLU A 404 33.34 -9.10 10.56
N PRO A 405 32.54 -10.00 9.96
CA PRO A 405 31.74 -10.96 10.72
C PRO A 405 32.61 -11.85 11.62
N LEU A 406 32.18 -12.03 12.86
CA LEU A 406 32.88 -12.84 13.85
C LEU A 406 32.54 -14.34 13.70
N TYR A 407 31.43 -14.62 13.01
CA TYR A 407 30.93 -15.94 12.61
C TYR A 407 30.01 -15.77 11.37
N ASN A 408 29.50 -16.86 10.81
CA ASN A 408 28.42 -16.81 9.82
C ASN A 408 27.11 -16.29 10.44
N ALA A 409 26.17 -15.85 9.60
CA ALA A 409 24.79 -15.63 10.02
C ALA A 409 24.16 -16.97 10.41
N ILE A 410 23.58 -17.06 11.61
CA ILE A 410 22.77 -18.23 11.99
C ILE A 410 21.34 -17.97 11.54
N VAL A 411 20.88 -18.72 10.53
CA VAL A 411 19.60 -18.50 9.83
C VAL A 411 18.43 -18.87 10.75
N TRP A 412 17.28 -18.21 10.59
CA TRP A 412 16.09 -18.44 11.41
C TRP A 412 15.67 -19.93 11.52
N LEU A 413 15.81 -20.69 10.43
CA LEU A 413 15.58 -22.15 10.33
C LEU A 413 16.55 -23.04 11.14
N ASP A 414 17.64 -22.48 11.67
CA ASP A 414 18.68 -23.25 12.37
C ASP A 414 18.20 -23.80 13.72
N MET A 415 18.43 -25.10 13.92
CA MET A 415 17.99 -25.87 15.09
C MET A 415 19.10 -26.18 16.10
N ARG A 416 20.36 -25.76 15.88
CA ARG A 416 21.49 -26.08 16.78
C ARG A 416 21.26 -25.62 18.23
N THR A 417 20.46 -24.55 18.36
CA THR A 417 20.14 -23.90 19.62
C THR A 417 19.05 -24.60 20.43
N ALA A 418 18.51 -25.74 19.98
CA ALA A 418 17.61 -26.58 20.80
C ALA A 418 18.22 -26.89 22.17
N SER A 419 19.47 -27.38 22.19
CA SER A 419 20.23 -27.62 23.44
C SER A 419 20.44 -26.37 24.30
N THR A 420 20.48 -25.18 23.69
CA THR A 420 20.55 -23.89 24.39
C THR A 420 19.18 -23.49 24.96
N VAL A 421 18.08 -23.79 24.27
CA VAL A 421 16.72 -23.65 24.83
C VAL A 421 16.57 -24.56 26.05
N ASP A 422 16.98 -25.82 25.98
CA ASP A 422 16.87 -26.76 27.12
C ASP A 422 17.65 -26.27 28.34
N GLN A 423 18.86 -25.73 28.14
CA GLN A 423 19.68 -25.12 29.19
C GLN A 423 19.03 -23.86 29.79
N LEU A 424 18.39 -23.02 28.97
CA LEU A 424 17.64 -21.85 29.43
C LEU A 424 16.34 -22.25 30.15
N LEU A 425 15.70 -23.37 29.78
CA LEU A 425 14.51 -23.87 30.47
C LEU A 425 14.82 -24.36 31.89
N GLU A 426 16.06 -24.80 32.18
CA GLU A 426 16.53 -25.10 33.55
C GLU A 426 16.74 -23.83 34.41
N THR A 427 16.90 -22.64 33.82
CA THR A 427 17.04 -21.36 34.56
C THR A 427 15.70 -20.68 34.83
N VAL A 428 14.60 -21.15 34.23
CA VAL A 428 13.24 -20.63 34.47
C VAL A 428 12.87 -20.78 35.95
N PRO A 429 12.38 -19.71 36.62
CA PRO A 429 12.01 -19.75 38.03
C PRO A 429 11.06 -20.89 38.39
N ASN A 430 11.25 -21.42 39.61
CA ASN A 430 10.55 -22.60 40.14
C ASN A 430 10.75 -23.89 39.31
N LYS A 431 11.70 -23.93 38.36
CA LYS A 431 12.02 -25.09 37.50
C LYS A 431 10.82 -25.65 36.71
N THR A 432 9.89 -24.78 36.33
CA THR A 432 8.69 -25.19 35.57
C THR A 432 8.98 -25.65 34.15
N LYS A 433 10.16 -25.30 33.60
CA LYS A 433 10.51 -25.46 32.18
C LYS A 433 9.45 -24.90 31.22
N ASN A 434 8.71 -23.87 31.65
CA ASN A 434 7.68 -23.26 30.83
C ASN A 434 8.30 -22.46 29.68
N LYS A 435 8.08 -22.89 28.43
CA LYS A 435 8.53 -22.20 27.22
C LYS A 435 7.93 -20.79 27.10
N ASP A 436 6.72 -20.57 27.60
CA ASP A 436 6.04 -19.27 27.57
C ASP A 436 6.45 -18.32 28.71
N TYR A 437 7.45 -18.65 29.53
CA TYR A 437 7.85 -17.83 30.69
C TYR A 437 8.13 -16.35 30.36
N LEU A 438 8.71 -16.06 29.19
CA LEU A 438 9.00 -14.70 28.72
C LEU A 438 7.92 -14.11 27.80
N LYS A 439 6.92 -14.91 27.40
CA LYS A 439 5.88 -14.50 26.44
C LYS A 439 5.09 -13.26 26.87
N PRO A 440 4.75 -13.03 28.17
CA PRO A 440 4.04 -11.82 28.58
C PRO A 440 4.80 -10.50 28.33
N ILE A 441 6.13 -10.55 28.16
CA ILE A 441 6.99 -9.38 27.92
C ILE A 441 7.25 -9.19 26.41
N CYS A 442 7.65 -10.25 25.70
CA CYS A 442 8.11 -10.17 24.31
C CYS A 442 7.13 -10.76 23.27
N GLY A 443 6.03 -11.38 23.69
CA GLY A 443 5.05 -12.03 22.82
C GLY A 443 5.44 -13.41 22.26
N LEU A 444 6.65 -13.89 22.59
CA LEU A 444 7.28 -15.07 21.99
C LEU A 444 7.59 -16.19 23.02
N PRO A 445 7.45 -17.47 22.66
CA PRO A 445 7.93 -18.60 23.44
C PRO A 445 9.45 -18.83 23.27
N LEU A 446 10.08 -19.48 24.25
CA LEU A 446 11.45 -19.98 24.12
C LEU A 446 11.53 -21.07 23.03
N SER A 447 12.22 -20.76 21.94
CA SER A 447 12.32 -21.58 20.73
C SER A 447 13.67 -21.35 20.03
N PRO A 448 14.25 -22.36 19.33
CA PRO A 448 15.45 -22.19 18.51
C PRO A 448 15.34 -21.08 17.46
N TYR A 449 14.11 -20.77 17.04
CA TYR A 449 13.75 -19.81 16.00
C TYR A 449 14.33 -18.41 16.25
N PHE A 450 14.25 -17.88 17.48
CA PHE A 450 14.48 -16.46 17.76
C PHE A 450 15.93 -16.05 18.08
N SER A 451 16.24 -14.76 17.86
CA SER A 451 17.63 -14.27 17.83
C SER A 451 18.37 -14.34 19.17
N ALA A 452 17.73 -14.13 20.32
CA ALA A 452 18.40 -14.16 21.62
C ALA A 452 19.06 -15.52 21.90
N VAL A 453 18.44 -16.63 21.49
CA VAL A 453 19.00 -17.98 21.70
C VAL A 453 20.18 -18.22 20.76
N LYS A 454 20.10 -17.73 19.51
CA LYS A 454 21.21 -17.74 18.53
C LYS A 454 22.40 -16.90 19.01
N LEU A 455 22.13 -15.71 19.55
CA LEU A 455 23.14 -14.84 20.17
C LEU A 455 23.78 -15.48 21.40
N ARG A 456 22.98 -16.10 22.30
CA ARG A 456 23.48 -16.87 23.44
C ARG A 456 24.43 -17.98 23.01
N TRP A 457 24.03 -18.78 22.01
CA TRP A 457 24.86 -19.84 21.46
C TRP A 457 26.18 -19.31 20.89
N LEU A 458 26.16 -18.19 20.14
CA LEU A 458 27.36 -17.53 19.62
C LEU A 458 28.28 -17.06 20.77
N MET A 459 27.69 -16.44 21.79
CA MET A 459 28.38 -15.97 22.99
C MET A 459 29.01 -17.11 23.80
N ASP A 460 28.46 -18.32 23.77
CA ASP A 460 29.01 -19.48 24.48
C ASP A 460 29.96 -20.35 23.64
N ASN A 461 29.77 -20.43 22.32
CA ASN A 461 30.49 -21.41 21.48
C ASN A 461 31.57 -20.79 20.58
N VAL A 462 31.52 -19.48 20.26
CA VAL A 462 32.47 -18.86 19.31
C VAL A 462 33.53 -18.02 20.04
N PRO A 463 34.81 -18.43 20.10
CA PRO A 463 35.85 -17.69 20.83
C PRO A 463 36.09 -16.26 20.30
N LYS A 464 35.91 -16.02 19.00
CA LYS A 464 35.99 -14.68 18.38
C LYS A 464 34.93 -13.73 18.97
N VAL A 465 33.69 -14.21 19.15
CA VAL A 465 32.58 -13.43 19.72
C VAL A 465 32.85 -13.12 21.20
N LYS A 466 33.28 -14.13 21.99
CA LYS A 466 33.72 -13.93 23.38
C LYS A 466 34.83 -12.88 23.51
N ALA A 467 35.80 -12.88 22.61
CA ALA A 467 36.90 -11.91 22.60
C ALA A 467 36.43 -10.50 22.23
N ALA A 468 35.63 -10.36 21.15
CA ALA A 468 35.14 -9.07 20.69
C ALA A 468 34.21 -8.38 21.71
N ILE A 469 33.33 -9.14 22.39
CA ILE A 469 32.46 -8.61 23.45
C ILE A 469 33.30 -8.09 24.62
N ARG A 470 34.30 -8.85 25.08
CA ARG A 470 35.22 -8.44 26.16
C ARG A 470 36.07 -7.21 25.80
N ALA A 471 36.27 -6.94 24.51
CA ALA A 471 36.97 -5.76 24.01
C ALA A 471 36.06 -4.53 23.78
N GLY A 472 34.73 -4.65 23.90
CA GLY A 472 33.78 -3.59 23.54
C GLY A 472 33.56 -3.43 22.02
N ASN A 473 34.11 -4.35 21.22
CA ASN A 473 34.20 -4.27 19.77
C ASN A 473 33.20 -5.16 19.02
N CYS A 474 32.34 -5.91 19.71
CA CYS A 474 31.26 -6.67 19.08
C CYS A 474 30.02 -5.78 18.82
N LEU A 475 29.38 -5.94 17.67
CA LEU A 475 27.99 -5.54 17.42
C LEU A 475 27.16 -6.78 17.06
N PHE A 476 25.90 -6.78 17.46
CA PHE A 476 24.86 -7.72 17.08
C PHE A 476 23.84 -7.03 16.15
N GLY A 477 23.14 -7.81 15.35
CA GLY A 477 21.96 -7.36 14.62
C GLY A 477 21.23 -8.50 13.92
N THR A 478 19.97 -8.26 13.60
CA THR A 478 19.25 -8.96 12.53
C THR A 478 19.70 -8.42 11.16
N VAL A 479 19.22 -9.01 10.06
CA VAL A 479 19.77 -8.73 8.72
C VAL A 479 19.50 -7.28 8.26
N ASP A 480 18.37 -6.67 8.66
CA ASP A 480 18.14 -5.22 8.55
C ASP A 480 19.30 -4.40 9.11
N THR A 481 19.71 -4.71 10.34
CA THR A 481 20.75 -3.98 11.06
C THR A 481 22.09 -4.08 10.34
N TRP A 482 22.42 -5.29 9.87
CA TRP A 482 23.63 -5.54 9.09
C TRP A 482 23.64 -4.77 7.77
N LEU A 483 22.51 -4.74 7.04
CA LEU A 483 22.39 -4.00 5.79
C LEU A 483 22.43 -2.49 6.00
N ILE A 484 21.65 -1.94 6.94
CA ILE A 484 21.61 -0.51 7.24
C ILE A 484 23.00 -0.03 7.68
N TRP A 485 23.66 -0.76 8.59
CA TRP A 485 24.98 -0.40 9.09
C TRP A 485 26.03 -0.34 7.97
N ASN A 486 26.11 -1.36 7.11
CA ASN A 486 27.05 -1.36 6.00
C ASN A 486 26.73 -0.29 4.95
N LEU A 487 25.47 -0.18 4.52
CA LEU A 487 25.06 0.76 3.46
C LEU A 487 25.24 2.23 3.87
N THR A 488 25.09 2.56 5.15
CA THR A 488 25.30 3.92 5.67
C THR A 488 26.77 4.26 5.98
N GLY A 489 27.69 3.28 6.00
CA GLY A 489 29.13 3.55 6.09
C GLY A 489 30.00 2.46 6.74
N GLY A 490 29.39 1.45 7.38
CA GLY A 490 30.12 0.39 8.06
C GLY A 490 31.10 0.93 9.11
N PRO A 491 32.39 0.52 9.10
CA PRO A 491 33.41 1.08 10.00
C PRO A 491 33.58 2.61 9.91
N ALA A 492 33.22 3.22 8.79
CA ALA A 492 33.39 4.66 8.54
C ALA A 492 32.21 5.53 9.02
N GLY A 493 31.38 5.03 9.94
CA GLY A 493 30.24 5.76 10.52
C GLY A 493 28.87 5.14 10.27
N GLY A 494 28.81 3.83 10.01
CA GLY A 494 27.57 3.09 9.80
C GLY A 494 26.60 3.19 10.98
N VAL A 495 25.33 3.44 10.65
CA VAL A 495 24.24 3.62 11.61
C VAL A 495 23.78 2.26 12.13
N HIS A 496 23.95 2.02 13.43
CA HIS A 496 23.62 0.76 14.09
C HIS A 496 22.20 0.82 14.67
N VAL A 497 21.21 0.52 13.83
CA VAL A 497 19.76 0.58 14.15
C VAL A 497 19.01 -0.64 13.65
N THR A 498 17.85 -0.89 14.26
CA THR A 498 16.85 -1.89 13.84
C THR A 498 15.45 -1.28 13.96
N ASP A 499 14.46 -1.80 13.24
CA ASP A 499 13.07 -1.36 13.41
C ASP A 499 12.33 -2.15 14.50
N VAL A 500 11.24 -1.59 15.04
CA VAL A 500 10.40 -2.25 16.05
C VAL A 500 9.86 -3.62 15.62
N SER A 501 9.60 -3.86 14.32
CA SER A 501 9.13 -5.17 13.84
C SER A 501 10.23 -6.22 13.94
N ASN A 502 11.43 -5.98 13.40
CA ASN A 502 12.60 -6.85 13.57
C ASN A 502 13.01 -6.99 15.05
N ALA A 503 13.05 -5.90 15.81
CA ALA A 503 13.38 -5.91 17.23
C ALA A 503 12.43 -6.80 18.05
N SER A 504 11.12 -6.82 17.72
CA SER A 504 10.15 -7.71 18.37
C SER A 504 10.47 -9.20 18.19
N ARG A 505 11.21 -9.58 17.13
CA ARG A 505 11.58 -10.98 16.83
C ARG A 505 12.81 -11.47 17.58
N THR A 506 13.49 -10.57 18.29
CA THR A 506 14.75 -10.91 18.97
C THR A 506 14.58 -11.68 20.27
N MET A 507 13.39 -11.64 20.92
CA MET A 507 13.19 -11.94 22.35
C MET A 507 13.97 -11.04 23.33
N LEU A 508 14.49 -9.89 22.90
CA LEU A 508 15.19 -8.92 23.77
C LEU A 508 14.36 -7.65 24.04
N MET A 509 13.37 -7.35 23.20
CA MET A 509 12.49 -6.18 23.30
C MET A 509 11.22 -6.49 24.11
N SER A 510 10.76 -5.54 24.93
CA SER A 510 9.39 -5.55 25.46
C SER A 510 8.41 -5.01 24.43
N LEU A 511 7.29 -5.71 24.24
CA LEU A 511 6.20 -5.23 23.39
C LEU A 511 5.43 -4.05 24.00
N GLU A 512 5.55 -3.78 25.30
CA GLU A 512 4.87 -2.66 25.95
C GLU A 512 5.64 -1.34 25.81
N SER A 513 6.97 -1.38 25.89
CA SER A 513 7.83 -0.18 25.87
C SER A 513 8.61 0.02 24.57
N LEU A 514 8.58 -0.96 23.65
CA LEU A 514 9.37 -1.00 22.40
C LEU A 514 10.88 -0.83 22.61
N ALA A 515 11.36 -1.10 23.83
CA ALA A 515 12.75 -0.98 24.24
C ALA A 515 13.29 -2.33 24.74
N TYR A 516 14.61 -2.47 24.80
CA TYR A 516 15.23 -3.68 25.36
C TYR A 516 14.92 -3.82 26.85
N ASP A 517 14.35 -4.96 27.23
CA ASP A 517 13.94 -5.21 28.62
C ASP A 517 15.06 -5.79 29.47
N LYS A 518 15.18 -5.28 30.70
CA LYS A 518 16.25 -5.67 31.64
C LYS A 518 16.08 -7.10 32.16
N THR A 519 14.88 -7.65 32.15
CA THR A 519 14.62 -9.06 32.50
C THR A 519 15.05 -9.97 31.37
N LEU A 520 14.67 -9.64 30.12
CA LEU A 520 15.08 -10.38 28.92
C LEU A 520 16.61 -10.38 28.76
N LEU A 521 17.25 -9.20 28.77
CA LEU A 521 18.71 -9.07 28.67
C LEU A 521 19.44 -9.87 29.76
N LYS A 522 18.93 -9.86 31.00
CA LYS A 522 19.50 -10.64 32.11
C LYS A 522 19.27 -12.15 31.97
N PHE A 523 18.13 -12.57 31.45
CA PHE A 523 17.82 -13.99 31.25
C PHE A 523 18.73 -14.65 30.23
N PHE A 524 19.01 -13.96 29.12
CA PHE A 524 19.95 -14.41 28.08
C PHE A 524 21.41 -14.02 28.36
N ASP A 525 21.71 -13.28 29.45
CA ASP A 525 23.04 -12.73 29.76
C ASP A 525 23.65 -11.98 28.55
N VAL A 526 22.84 -11.08 27.95
CA VAL A 526 23.20 -10.28 26.77
C VAL A 526 23.58 -8.85 27.20
N PRO A 527 24.80 -8.36 26.89
CA PRO A 527 25.16 -6.96 27.13
C PRO A 527 24.35 -6.01 26.24
N VAL A 528 23.95 -4.86 26.77
CA VAL A 528 23.17 -3.88 25.99
C VAL A 528 24.06 -3.12 24.98
N GLU A 529 25.35 -3.05 25.25
CA GLU A 529 26.37 -2.30 24.52
C GLU A 529 26.63 -2.82 23.09
N ILE A 530 26.17 -4.04 22.76
CA ILE A 530 26.29 -4.65 21.44
C ILE A 530 25.02 -4.53 20.58
N LEU A 531 23.93 -3.97 21.14
CA LEU A 531 22.61 -3.98 20.51
C LEU A 531 22.34 -2.69 19.70
N PRO A 532 21.64 -2.80 18.55
CA PRO A 532 21.30 -1.64 17.73
C PRO A 532 20.27 -0.74 18.42
N SER A 533 20.25 0.55 18.10
CA SER A 533 19.16 1.42 18.56
C SER A 533 17.86 1.07 17.84
N ILE A 534 16.82 0.70 18.59
CA ILE A 534 15.48 0.43 18.05
C ILE A 534 14.86 1.73 17.56
N ARG A 535 14.22 1.68 16.39
CA ARG A 535 13.60 2.80 15.66
C ARG A 535 12.22 2.43 15.13
N SER A 536 11.44 3.44 14.75
CA SER A 536 10.20 3.21 14.02
C SER A 536 10.47 2.64 12.62
N SER A 537 9.47 2.01 12.01
CA SER A 537 9.57 1.37 10.69
C SER A 537 9.60 2.37 9.52
N SER A 538 9.45 3.67 9.78
CA SER A 538 9.26 4.74 8.78
C SER A 538 9.88 6.07 9.26
N GLU A 539 11.20 6.09 9.46
CA GLU A 539 11.97 7.32 9.72
C GLU A 539 13.30 7.31 8.95
N VAL A 540 13.88 8.48 8.67
CA VAL A 540 15.18 8.56 7.97
C VAL A 540 16.31 8.15 8.93
N TYR A 541 16.75 6.90 8.83
CA TYR A 541 17.83 6.35 9.67
C TYR A 541 19.20 6.94 9.32
N GLY A 542 19.43 7.22 8.04
CA GLY A 542 20.70 7.74 7.53
C GLY A 542 20.70 7.88 6.01
N LEU A 543 21.82 8.35 5.46
CA LEU A 543 22.04 8.42 4.01
C LEU A 543 22.92 7.26 3.56
N ILE A 544 22.63 6.69 2.39
CA ILE A 544 23.45 5.64 1.80
C ILE A 544 24.82 6.24 1.39
N SER A 545 25.91 5.58 1.78
CA SER A 545 27.29 5.96 1.45
C SER A 545 27.83 5.29 0.18
N PHE A 546 27.17 4.21 -0.24
CA PHE A 546 27.49 3.33 -1.35
C PHE A 546 27.00 3.88 -2.71
N GLU A 547 27.89 3.93 -3.70
CA GLU A 547 27.53 4.18 -5.10
C GLU A 547 26.86 2.91 -5.68
N PRO A 548 25.75 3.02 -6.43
CA PRO A 548 25.26 4.21 -7.14
C PRO A 548 24.11 4.98 -6.44
N LEU A 549 23.87 4.74 -5.14
CA LEU A 549 22.76 5.34 -4.39
C LEU A 549 23.22 6.40 -3.37
N ARG A 550 24.42 6.96 -3.55
CA ARG A 550 25.07 7.83 -2.56
C ARG A 550 24.23 9.07 -2.28
N GLY A 551 23.97 9.33 -0.99
CA GLY A 551 23.21 10.49 -0.51
C GLY A 551 21.69 10.29 -0.51
N ILE A 552 21.17 9.18 -1.04
CA ILE A 552 19.75 8.84 -0.97
C ILE A 552 19.42 8.38 0.47
N PRO A 553 18.31 8.82 1.09
CA PRO A 553 17.94 8.39 2.43
C PRO A 553 17.51 6.93 2.45
N LEU A 554 18.05 6.18 3.42
CA LEU A 554 17.52 4.89 3.84
C LEU A 554 16.51 5.19 4.96
N SER A 555 15.22 4.99 4.68
CA SER A 555 14.13 5.62 5.46
C SER A 555 12.92 4.74 5.76
N GLY A 556 12.99 3.45 5.46
CA GLY A 556 11.97 2.48 5.84
C GLY A 556 12.59 1.12 6.15
N CYS A 557 12.10 0.44 7.18
CA CYS A 557 12.60 -0.86 7.60
C CYS A 557 11.47 -1.70 8.19
N LEU A 558 11.29 -2.92 7.69
CA LEU A 558 10.30 -3.90 8.16
C LEU A 558 10.81 -5.34 7.99
N GLY A 559 10.55 -6.20 8.96
CA GLY A 559 10.75 -7.64 8.79
C GLY A 559 9.85 -8.20 7.67
N ASP A 560 10.32 -9.19 6.90
CA ASP A 560 9.68 -9.71 5.67
C ASP A 560 8.16 -9.91 5.75
N GLN A 561 7.68 -10.59 6.80
CA GLN A 561 6.26 -10.91 6.95
C GLN A 561 5.40 -9.69 7.34
N GLN A 562 5.97 -8.75 8.10
CA GLN A 562 5.37 -7.45 8.39
C GLN A 562 5.37 -6.53 7.17
N SER A 563 6.43 -6.57 6.36
CA SER A 563 6.51 -5.84 5.10
C SER A 563 5.44 -6.33 4.11
N ALA A 564 5.23 -7.65 4.01
CA ALA A 564 4.12 -8.21 3.24
C ALA A 564 2.73 -7.79 3.80
N LEU A 565 2.57 -7.61 5.12
CA LEU A 565 1.34 -7.08 5.72
C LEU A 565 1.06 -5.63 5.30
N VAL A 566 2.09 -4.78 5.29
CA VAL A 566 1.99 -3.39 4.81
C VAL A 566 1.75 -3.32 3.29
N GLY A 567 2.50 -4.09 2.51
CA GLY A 567 2.37 -4.17 1.05
C GLY A 567 1.07 -4.79 0.54
N GLN A 568 0.37 -5.54 1.39
CA GLN A 568 -1.01 -6.01 1.17
C GLN A 568 -2.07 -4.98 1.64
N GLU A 569 -1.70 -3.77 2.07
CA GLU A 569 -2.61 -2.77 2.65
C GLU A 569 -3.44 -3.30 3.84
N CYS A 570 -2.88 -4.23 4.61
CA CYS A 570 -3.50 -4.74 5.84
C CYS A 570 -3.23 -3.77 7.01
N LEU A 571 -3.61 -2.50 6.81
CA LEU A 571 -3.27 -1.36 7.69
C LEU A 571 -4.30 -1.08 8.78
N MET A 572 -5.45 -1.76 8.73
CA MET A 572 -6.55 -1.63 9.69
C MET A 572 -6.73 -2.93 10.46
N ARG A 573 -7.18 -2.83 11.72
CA ARG A 573 -7.56 -3.99 12.54
C ARG A 573 -8.56 -4.87 11.79
N GLY A 574 -8.34 -6.17 11.79
CA GLY A 574 -9.21 -7.12 11.08
C GLY A 574 -8.88 -7.36 9.61
N LYS A 575 -7.90 -6.66 9.02
CA LYS A 575 -7.25 -7.12 7.78
C LYS A 575 -6.11 -8.10 8.13
N ALA A 576 -6.01 -9.18 7.36
CA ALA A 576 -4.96 -10.20 7.52
C ALA A 576 -4.42 -10.67 6.17
N LYS A 577 -3.16 -11.15 6.14
CA LYS A 577 -2.55 -11.78 4.97
C LYS A 577 -1.92 -13.14 5.30
N ALA A 578 -1.81 -14.00 4.28
CA ALA A 578 -1.05 -15.25 4.33
C ALA A 578 -0.02 -15.34 3.18
N THR A 579 1.25 -15.55 3.53
CA THR A 579 2.36 -15.72 2.57
C THR A 579 2.70 -17.19 2.40
N TYR A 580 2.53 -17.74 1.19
CA TYR A 580 2.73 -19.16 0.90
C TYR A 580 4.06 -19.42 0.17
N GLY A 581 5.05 -19.90 0.91
CA GLY A 581 6.35 -20.35 0.41
C GLY A 581 6.70 -21.74 0.94
N THR A 582 7.96 -21.93 1.35
CA THR A 582 8.45 -23.19 1.96
C THR A 582 7.63 -23.58 3.20
N GLY A 583 7.34 -22.58 4.05
CA GLY A 583 6.27 -22.58 5.05
C GLY A 583 5.17 -21.57 4.67
N CYS A 584 4.12 -21.45 5.48
CA CYS A 584 3.11 -20.40 5.34
C CYS A 584 3.09 -19.49 6.58
N PHE A 585 3.01 -18.17 6.39
CA PHE A 585 3.03 -17.18 7.47
C PHE A 585 1.82 -16.25 7.39
N LEU A 586 0.94 -16.37 8.38
CA LEU A 586 -0.28 -15.59 8.52
C LEU A 586 -0.05 -14.47 9.53
N LEU A 587 -0.35 -13.23 9.15
CA LEU A 587 -0.37 -12.08 10.07
C LEU A 587 -1.74 -11.41 10.03
N TYR A 588 -2.32 -11.18 11.21
CA TYR A 588 -3.57 -10.46 11.42
C TYR A 588 -3.27 -9.14 12.14
N ASN A 589 -3.69 -8.00 11.57
CA ASN A 589 -3.51 -6.68 12.18
C ASN A 589 -4.48 -6.51 13.37
N THR A 590 -3.96 -6.23 14.57
CA THR A 590 -4.76 -6.04 15.80
C THR A 590 -4.97 -4.55 16.16
N GLY A 591 -4.48 -3.63 15.33
CA GLY A 591 -4.41 -2.20 15.62
C GLY A 591 -3.39 -1.90 16.73
N THR A 592 -3.64 -0.88 17.52
CA THR A 592 -2.82 -0.52 18.70
C THR A 592 -3.00 -1.49 19.88
N ALA A 593 -3.89 -2.48 19.78
CA ALA A 593 -4.12 -3.46 20.82
C ALA A 593 -3.10 -4.62 20.73
N ARG A 594 -2.26 -4.75 21.77
CA ARG A 594 -1.47 -5.96 22.01
C ARG A 594 -2.40 -7.07 22.50
N ILE A 595 -2.51 -8.16 21.74
CA ILE A 595 -3.30 -9.34 22.10
C ILE A 595 -2.33 -10.48 22.44
N ASP A 596 -2.30 -10.92 23.70
CA ASP A 596 -1.46 -12.02 24.15
C ASP A 596 -2.18 -13.36 23.91
N SER A 597 -1.73 -14.12 22.91
CA SER A 597 -2.40 -15.36 22.50
C SER A 597 -2.25 -16.49 23.52
N SER A 598 -3.37 -17.11 23.86
CA SER A 598 -3.50 -18.29 24.71
C SER A 598 -3.41 -19.62 23.94
N HIS A 599 -3.66 -19.60 22.63
CA HIS A 599 -3.68 -20.76 21.74
C HIS A 599 -2.45 -20.84 20.81
N GLY A 600 -1.28 -20.41 21.32
CA GLY A 600 -0.01 -20.62 20.63
C GLY A 600 0.29 -19.68 19.44
N LEU A 601 -0.50 -18.64 19.17
CA LEU A 601 -0.05 -17.60 18.23
C LEU A 601 1.07 -16.76 18.85
N LEU A 602 1.87 -16.12 18.00
CA LEU A 602 2.90 -15.17 18.40
C LEU A 602 2.28 -13.78 18.45
N THR A 603 2.58 -13.00 19.49
CA THR A 603 2.25 -11.58 19.54
C THR A 603 3.48 -10.80 19.08
N THR A 604 3.32 -9.87 18.14
CA THR A 604 4.47 -9.20 17.50
C THR A 604 4.11 -7.75 17.13
N VAL A 605 5.11 -6.89 16.94
CA VAL A 605 4.87 -5.56 16.33
C VAL A 605 4.67 -5.76 14.83
N ALA A 606 3.62 -5.16 14.27
CA ALA A 606 3.37 -5.12 12.84
C ALA A 606 4.18 -4.00 12.18
N TYR A 607 4.10 -2.78 12.70
CA TYR A 607 4.85 -1.61 12.23
C TYR A 607 4.66 -0.43 13.20
N GLN A 608 5.53 0.57 13.09
CA GLN A 608 5.31 1.90 13.66
C GLN A 608 5.70 2.94 12.60
N PHE A 609 4.78 3.84 12.22
CA PHE A 609 5.01 4.71 11.05
C PHE A 609 5.76 6.02 11.32
N GLY A 610 6.33 6.17 12.52
CA GLY A 610 7.19 7.29 12.94
C GLY A 610 7.48 7.20 14.44
N PRO A 611 8.48 7.91 14.97
CA PRO A 611 8.89 7.78 16.38
C PRO A 611 7.81 8.21 17.37
N GLU A 612 6.98 9.18 17.01
CA GLU A 612 5.86 9.70 17.82
C GLU A 612 4.50 9.04 17.46
N GLU A 613 4.48 8.15 16.46
CA GLU A 613 3.26 7.44 16.02
C GLU A 613 3.01 6.22 16.92
N PRO A 614 1.76 5.85 17.23
CA PRO A 614 1.49 4.65 18.01
C PRO A 614 1.90 3.38 17.25
N PRO A 615 2.45 2.36 17.93
CA PRO A 615 2.73 1.06 17.32
C PRO A 615 1.43 0.34 16.94
N VAL A 616 1.47 -0.36 15.82
CA VAL A 616 0.46 -1.35 15.46
C VAL A 616 1.03 -2.74 15.69
N TYR A 617 0.23 -3.62 16.28
CA TYR A 617 0.58 -5.00 16.59
C TYR A 617 -0.09 -5.98 15.61
N ALA A 618 0.42 -7.21 15.61
CA ALA A 618 -0.21 -8.33 14.94
C ALA A 618 -0.20 -9.58 15.83
N LEU A 619 -1.17 -10.46 15.58
CA LEU A 619 -1.01 -11.89 15.84
C LEU A 619 -0.39 -12.54 14.60
N GLU A 620 0.57 -13.43 14.83
CA GLU A 620 1.23 -14.22 13.80
C GLU A 620 1.07 -15.72 14.08
N GLY A 621 0.71 -16.47 13.05
CA GLY A 621 0.76 -17.94 13.06
C GLY A 621 1.61 -18.45 11.90
N SER A 622 2.41 -19.48 12.16
CA SER A 622 3.34 -20.06 11.19
C SER A 622 3.07 -21.54 10.97
N VAL A 623 3.07 -21.95 9.70
CA VAL A 623 2.99 -23.33 9.23
C VAL A 623 4.38 -23.69 8.71
N GLY A 624 5.18 -24.40 9.50
CA GLY A 624 6.58 -24.69 9.15
C GLY A 624 6.78 -25.53 7.88
N VAL A 625 5.77 -26.32 7.48
CA VAL A 625 5.83 -27.19 6.30
C VAL A 625 4.63 -26.92 5.37
N ALA A 626 4.85 -26.08 4.36
CA ALA A 626 3.90 -25.81 3.29
C ALA A 626 4.45 -26.29 1.93
N GLY A 627 5.10 -25.42 1.16
CA GLY A 627 5.77 -25.79 -0.09
C GLY A 627 6.82 -26.90 0.07
N ALA A 628 7.41 -27.03 1.26
CA ALA A 628 8.29 -28.15 1.62
C ALA A 628 7.59 -29.53 1.50
N ALA A 629 6.27 -29.63 1.73
CA ALA A 629 5.52 -30.88 1.52
C ALA A 629 5.47 -31.27 0.03
N LEU A 630 5.30 -30.30 -0.87
CA LEU A 630 5.33 -30.54 -2.32
C LEU A 630 6.75 -30.85 -2.82
N GLY A 631 7.76 -30.20 -2.24
CA GLY A 631 9.18 -30.54 -2.46
C GLY A 631 9.47 -32.01 -2.12
N TRP A 632 9.07 -32.45 -0.93
CA TRP A 632 9.21 -33.85 -0.50
C TRP A 632 8.45 -34.84 -1.42
N LEU A 633 7.24 -34.49 -1.88
CA LEU A 633 6.49 -35.32 -2.83
C LEU A 633 7.15 -35.44 -4.22
N ARG A 634 7.94 -34.44 -4.62
CA ARG A 634 8.81 -34.48 -5.82
C ARG A 634 10.08 -35.28 -5.54
N ASP A 635 10.88 -34.85 -4.57
CA ASP A 635 12.27 -35.28 -4.39
C ASP A 635 12.41 -36.64 -3.72
N ASN A 636 11.56 -36.95 -2.74
CA ASN A 636 11.64 -38.18 -1.95
C ASN A 636 10.63 -39.24 -2.40
N MET A 637 9.43 -38.82 -2.81
CA MET A 637 8.35 -39.74 -3.21
C MET A 637 8.16 -39.88 -4.72
N ASN A 638 8.81 -39.04 -5.54
CA ASN A 638 8.78 -39.09 -7.01
C ASN A 638 7.35 -39.14 -7.61
N LEU A 639 6.39 -38.42 -7.02
CA LEU A 639 5.00 -38.38 -7.50
C LEU A 639 4.77 -37.39 -8.65
N MET A 640 5.66 -36.40 -8.77
CA MET A 640 5.65 -35.30 -9.75
C MET A 640 7.09 -34.99 -10.18
N ALA A 641 7.32 -34.54 -11.42
CA ALA A 641 8.66 -34.13 -11.85
C ALA A 641 8.98 -32.68 -11.46
N SER A 642 7.96 -31.83 -11.33
CA SER A 642 8.09 -30.44 -10.87
C SER A 642 6.94 -30.05 -9.94
N VAL A 643 7.18 -29.13 -9.00
CA VAL A 643 6.14 -28.60 -8.10
C VAL A 643 5.04 -27.86 -8.89
N SER A 644 5.37 -27.31 -10.07
CA SER A 644 4.43 -26.75 -11.04
C SER A 644 3.42 -27.75 -11.61
N GLU A 645 3.71 -29.05 -11.61
CA GLU A 645 2.72 -30.08 -11.99
C GLU A 645 1.69 -30.37 -10.90
N SER A 646 1.88 -29.88 -9.67
CA SER A 646 1.02 -30.22 -8.53
C SER A 646 -0.46 -29.91 -8.79
N GLU A 647 -0.78 -28.78 -9.43
CA GLU A 647 -2.15 -28.43 -9.81
C GLU A 647 -2.72 -29.38 -10.87
N ALA A 648 -1.96 -29.66 -11.92
CA ALA A 648 -2.39 -30.55 -13.01
C ALA A 648 -2.62 -31.99 -12.50
N LEU A 649 -1.76 -32.47 -11.61
CA LEU A 649 -1.89 -33.79 -10.97
C LEU A 649 -3.08 -33.83 -10.00
N ALA A 650 -3.28 -32.79 -9.19
CA ALA A 650 -4.44 -32.69 -8.31
C ALA A 650 -5.77 -32.58 -9.09
N LYS A 651 -5.76 -31.97 -10.29
CA LYS A 651 -6.90 -31.95 -11.23
C LYS A 651 -7.16 -33.28 -11.96
N THR A 652 -6.32 -34.31 -11.82
CA THR A 652 -6.62 -35.66 -12.36
C THR A 652 -7.68 -36.44 -11.57
N VAL A 653 -8.13 -35.88 -10.44
CA VAL A 653 -9.07 -36.47 -9.50
C VAL A 653 -10.11 -35.43 -9.07
N PRO A 654 -11.38 -35.80 -8.80
CA PRO A 654 -12.43 -34.82 -8.49
C PRO A 654 -12.31 -34.23 -7.09
N ASN A 655 -11.74 -34.98 -6.14
CA ASN A 655 -11.58 -34.62 -4.73
C ASN A 655 -10.32 -35.28 -4.16
N ASN A 656 -10.10 -35.20 -2.85
CA ASN A 656 -8.95 -35.81 -2.17
C ASN A 656 -9.09 -37.34 -1.96
N GLY A 657 -10.17 -37.99 -2.41
CA GLY A 657 -10.40 -39.42 -2.21
C GLY A 657 -10.60 -39.85 -0.76
N ASP A 658 -10.94 -38.91 0.13
CA ASP A 658 -10.90 -39.03 1.60
C ASP A 658 -9.49 -39.27 2.18
N VAL A 659 -8.44 -39.03 1.40
CA VAL A 659 -7.05 -39.04 1.84
C VAL A 659 -6.71 -37.72 2.52
N TYR A 660 -6.14 -37.78 3.72
CA TYR A 660 -5.60 -36.62 4.45
C TYR A 660 -4.10 -36.85 4.69
N PHE A 661 -3.32 -35.77 4.61
CA PHE A 661 -1.87 -35.80 4.84
C PHE A 661 -1.50 -34.70 5.83
N VAL A 662 -1.00 -35.07 7.01
CA VAL A 662 -0.42 -34.11 7.96
C VAL A 662 1.10 -34.04 7.69
N PRO A 663 1.65 -32.91 7.20
CA PRO A 663 3.06 -32.82 6.78
C PRO A 663 4.00 -32.46 7.94
N ALA A 664 3.80 -33.03 9.13
CA ALA A 664 4.54 -32.71 10.36
C ALA A 664 5.98 -33.26 10.40
N PHE A 665 6.79 -33.00 9.36
CA PHE A 665 8.15 -33.57 9.24
C PHE A 665 9.09 -33.16 10.38
N SER A 666 8.88 -31.99 10.98
CA SER A 666 9.66 -31.44 12.11
C SER A 666 8.76 -31.12 13.32
N GLY A 667 7.67 -31.88 13.48
CA GLY A 667 6.57 -31.51 14.38
C GLY A 667 5.59 -30.54 13.75
N LEU A 668 4.70 -29.98 14.58
CA LEU A 668 3.73 -28.95 14.22
C LEU A 668 4.01 -27.66 14.99
N TYR A 669 3.82 -26.53 14.30
CA TYR A 669 3.92 -25.18 14.84
C TYR A 669 2.53 -24.71 15.32
N ALA A 670 2.23 -23.42 15.25
CA ALA A 670 0.95 -22.87 15.69
C ALA A 670 -0.25 -23.52 14.95
N PRO A 671 -1.39 -23.77 15.64
CA PRO A 671 -1.63 -23.55 17.07
C PRO A 671 -1.09 -24.68 17.99
N TYR A 672 -0.63 -25.80 17.42
CA TYR A 672 -0.38 -27.05 18.15
C TYR A 672 0.92 -27.12 18.97
N TRP A 673 2.02 -26.53 18.45
CA TRP A 673 3.38 -26.57 19.03
C TRP A 673 3.89 -27.97 19.44
N ASN A 674 3.40 -29.01 18.77
CA ASN A 674 3.71 -30.40 19.09
C ASN A 674 4.96 -30.88 18.34
N GLN A 675 6.10 -30.89 19.03
CA GLN A 675 7.39 -31.35 18.50
C GLN A 675 7.46 -32.89 18.35
N GLU A 676 6.60 -33.64 19.04
CA GLU A 676 6.51 -35.11 18.97
C GLU A 676 5.62 -35.59 17.80
N ALA A 677 4.95 -34.66 17.12
CA ALA A 677 4.12 -34.96 15.96
C ALA A 677 4.97 -35.37 14.74
N ARG A 678 4.49 -36.33 13.93
CA ARG A 678 5.19 -36.76 12.70
C ARG A 678 4.28 -36.87 11.48
N GLY A 679 4.90 -36.93 10.31
CA GLY A 679 4.19 -36.95 9.03
C GLY A 679 3.30 -38.18 8.86
N VAL A 680 1.99 -37.99 8.64
CA VAL A 680 1.00 -39.07 8.52
C VAL A 680 0.13 -38.87 7.28
N ILE A 681 0.01 -39.90 6.45
CA ILE A 681 -1.00 -40.00 5.39
C ILE A 681 -2.02 -41.07 5.80
N CYS A 682 -3.30 -40.71 5.83
CA CYS A 682 -4.40 -41.59 6.23
C CYS A 682 -5.59 -41.50 5.24
N GLY A 683 -6.54 -42.42 5.33
CA GLY A 683 -7.70 -42.49 4.41
C GLY A 683 -7.44 -43.23 3.08
N ILE A 684 -6.30 -43.91 2.95
CA ILE A 684 -5.94 -44.65 1.73
C ILE A 684 -6.86 -45.86 1.51
N THR A 685 -7.36 -45.99 0.28
CA THR A 685 -8.20 -47.07 -0.25
C THR A 685 -7.63 -47.65 -1.54
N GLU A 686 -8.15 -48.77 -2.07
CA GLU A 686 -7.68 -49.35 -3.34
C GLU A 686 -7.86 -48.41 -4.56
N ASP A 687 -8.84 -47.50 -4.52
CA ASP A 687 -9.06 -46.45 -5.53
C ASP A 687 -8.05 -45.29 -5.45
N THR A 688 -7.11 -45.31 -4.49
CA THR A 688 -6.19 -44.20 -4.24
C THR A 688 -5.13 -44.06 -5.33
N LYS A 689 -5.04 -42.85 -5.90
CA LYS A 689 -4.14 -42.49 -7.00
C LYS A 689 -3.18 -41.40 -6.55
N ARG A 690 -2.03 -41.24 -7.25
CA ARG A 690 -1.08 -40.14 -7.00
C ARG A 690 -1.75 -38.75 -6.96
N GLY A 691 -2.80 -38.55 -7.76
CA GLY A 691 -3.61 -37.33 -7.75
C GLY A 691 -4.25 -37.05 -6.38
N HIS A 692 -4.81 -38.06 -5.70
CA HIS A 692 -5.39 -37.91 -4.36
C HIS A 692 -4.33 -37.48 -3.33
N ILE A 693 -3.11 -38.03 -3.40
CA ILE A 693 -2.02 -37.69 -2.46
C ILE A 693 -1.54 -36.24 -2.68
N VAL A 694 -1.37 -35.82 -3.93
CA VAL A 694 -0.99 -34.43 -4.26
C VAL A 694 -2.12 -33.45 -3.91
N ARG A 695 -3.39 -33.84 -4.14
CA ARG A 695 -4.59 -33.10 -3.74
C ARG A 695 -4.66 -32.93 -2.22
N ALA A 696 -4.40 -33.99 -1.45
CA ALA A 696 -4.37 -33.99 0.01
C ALA A 696 -3.22 -33.14 0.59
N ALA A 697 -2.07 -33.07 -0.09
CA ALA A 697 -0.96 -32.19 0.31
C ALA A 697 -1.30 -30.70 0.16
N LEU A 698 -1.98 -30.32 -0.93
CA LEU A 698 -2.52 -28.97 -1.09
C LEU A 698 -3.65 -28.72 -0.07
N GLU A 699 -4.50 -29.73 0.16
CA GLU A 699 -5.48 -29.85 1.26
C GLU A 699 -4.90 -29.41 2.60
N ALA A 700 -3.82 -30.07 3.01
CA ALA A 700 -3.15 -29.91 4.30
C ALA A 700 -2.65 -28.49 4.58
N ILE A 701 -2.18 -27.79 3.54
CA ILE A 701 -1.74 -26.39 3.68
C ILE A 701 -2.97 -25.50 3.91
N CYS A 702 -4.06 -25.77 3.19
CA CYS A 702 -5.31 -25.04 3.35
C CYS A 702 -5.93 -25.24 4.74
N PHE A 703 -5.89 -26.47 5.27
CA PHE A 703 -6.37 -26.78 6.61
C PHE A 703 -5.48 -26.20 7.73
N GLN A 704 -4.15 -26.21 7.60
CA GLN A 704 -3.27 -25.57 8.59
C GLN A 704 -3.44 -24.04 8.61
N VAL A 705 -3.74 -23.42 7.46
CA VAL A 705 -4.15 -22.01 7.40
C VAL A 705 -5.48 -21.80 8.14
N ARG A 706 -6.47 -22.71 7.97
CA ARG A 706 -7.73 -22.64 8.75
C ARG A 706 -7.49 -22.77 10.24
N ASP A 707 -6.69 -23.74 10.69
CA ASP A 707 -6.38 -23.97 12.10
C ASP A 707 -5.85 -22.70 12.80
N ILE A 708 -5.08 -21.88 12.08
CA ILE A 708 -4.55 -20.60 12.56
C ILE A 708 -5.61 -19.48 12.49
N LEU A 709 -6.40 -19.41 11.42
CA LEU A 709 -7.45 -18.38 11.26
C LEU A 709 -8.62 -18.55 12.23
N ASP A 710 -9.03 -19.79 12.53
CA ASP A 710 -10.06 -20.08 13.54
C ASP A 710 -9.62 -19.57 14.92
N VAL A 711 -8.33 -19.70 15.25
CA VAL A 711 -7.74 -19.16 16.48
C VAL A 711 -7.63 -17.63 16.43
N MET A 712 -7.15 -17.04 15.32
CA MET A 712 -7.09 -15.58 15.18
C MET A 712 -8.47 -14.93 15.35
N ASN A 713 -9.51 -15.52 14.75
CA ASN A 713 -10.88 -15.05 14.88
C ASN A 713 -11.41 -15.14 16.32
N SER A 714 -11.10 -16.22 17.05
CA SER A 714 -11.56 -16.40 18.44
C SER A 714 -10.84 -15.50 19.45
N GLU A 715 -9.57 -15.14 19.20
CA GLU A 715 -8.79 -14.26 20.09
C GLU A 715 -8.90 -12.76 19.74
N CYS A 716 -9.16 -12.39 18.48
CA CYS A 716 -9.19 -10.98 18.07
C CYS A 716 -10.55 -10.28 18.22
N GLY A 717 -11.65 -11.03 18.38
CA GLY A 717 -13.00 -10.48 18.56
C GLY A 717 -13.55 -9.65 17.39
N THR A 718 -12.92 -9.72 16.22
CA THR A 718 -13.37 -9.06 14.98
C THR A 718 -13.18 -10.06 13.83
N PRO A 719 -14.25 -10.56 13.21
CA PRO A 719 -14.14 -11.64 12.22
C PRO A 719 -13.41 -11.16 10.98
N LEU A 720 -12.44 -11.95 10.51
CA LEU A 720 -11.77 -11.74 9.24
C LEU A 720 -12.79 -11.93 8.10
N VAL A 721 -13.07 -10.89 7.32
CA VAL A 721 -14.01 -10.96 6.18
C VAL A 721 -13.35 -11.53 4.92
N ARG A 722 -12.04 -11.29 4.76
CA ARG A 722 -11.28 -11.58 3.54
C ARG A 722 -9.81 -11.80 3.87
N LEU A 723 -9.21 -12.85 3.31
CA LEU A 723 -7.78 -13.12 3.42
C LEU A 723 -7.05 -12.61 2.18
N LYS A 724 -6.04 -11.75 2.37
CA LYS A 724 -5.10 -11.40 1.29
C LYS A 724 -3.98 -12.44 1.22
N VAL A 725 -3.51 -12.79 0.01
CA VAL A 725 -2.54 -13.88 -0.16
C VAL A 725 -1.40 -13.49 -1.10
N ASP A 726 -0.19 -13.96 -0.81
CA ASP A 726 1.00 -13.80 -1.66
C ASP A 726 1.97 -14.98 -1.50
N GLY A 727 3.12 -14.91 -2.19
CA GLY A 727 4.10 -16.00 -2.26
C GLY A 727 3.82 -16.99 -3.41
N GLY A 728 4.86 -17.70 -3.83
CA GLY A 728 4.89 -18.44 -5.10
C GLY A 728 3.85 -19.57 -5.25
N MET A 729 3.31 -20.12 -4.15
CA MET A 729 2.28 -21.15 -4.25
C MET A 729 0.92 -20.59 -4.68
N THR A 730 0.67 -19.29 -4.51
CA THR A 730 -0.62 -18.65 -4.87
C THR A 730 -0.89 -18.62 -6.38
N ILE A 731 0.11 -18.97 -7.19
CA ILE A 731 -0.04 -19.21 -8.64
C ILE A 731 -0.97 -20.41 -8.92
N ASN A 732 -1.01 -21.41 -8.01
CA ASN A 732 -1.91 -22.57 -8.11
C ASN A 732 -3.36 -22.14 -7.84
N GLU A 733 -4.12 -21.88 -8.89
CA GLU A 733 -5.46 -21.29 -8.79
C GLU A 733 -6.44 -22.23 -8.12
N SER A 734 -6.27 -23.53 -8.32
CA SER A 734 -7.07 -24.55 -7.65
C SER A 734 -6.82 -24.56 -6.14
N MET A 735 -5.57 -24.44 -5.70
CA MET A 735 -5.25 -24.32 -4.27
C MET A 735 -5.87 -23.05 -3.67
N MET A 736 -5.87 -21.93 -4.38
CA MET A 736 -6.51 -20.69 -3.90
C MET A 736 -8.04 -20.83 -3.80
N GLN A 737 -8.68 -21.51 -4.75
CA GLN A 737 -10.10 -21.86 -4.64
C GLN A 737 -10.36 -22.76 -3.41
N TRP A 738 -9.59 -23.84 -3.24
CA TRP A 738 -9.78 -24.77 -2.11
C TRP A 738 -9.45 -24.13 -0.76
N GLN A 739 -8.54 -23.16 -0.73
CA GLN A 739 -8.27 -22.37 0.46
C GLN A 739 -9.51 -21.55 0.84
N ALA A 740 -10.17 -20.88 -0.13
CA ALA A 740 -11.39 -20.11 0.09
C ALA A 740 -12.56 -21.02 0.50
N ASP A 741 -12.74 -22.14 -0.20
CA ASP A 741 -13.73 -23.19 0.12
C ASP A 741 -13.64 -23.64 1.58
N LEU A 742 -12.42 -23.92 2.05
CA LEU A 742 -12.16 -24.52 3.36
C LEU A 742 -12.17 -23.51 4.52
N ILE A 743 -11.74 -22.27 4.33
CA ILE A 743 -11.82 -21.21 5.38
C ILE A 743 -13.16 -20.49 5.39
N GLY A 744 -13.92 -20.52 4.29
CA GLY A 744 -15.22 -19.87 4.15
C GLY A 744 -15.17 -18.35 3.94
N LEU A 745 -14.01 -17.81 3.53
CA LEU A 745 -13.78 -16.38 3.31
C LEU A 745 -13.39 -16.09 1.86
N ASP A 746 -13.62 -14.87 1.41
CA ASP A 746 -13.04 -14.35 0.17
C ASP A 746 -11.50 -14.37 0.27
N ILE A 747 -10.85 -14.76 -0.83
CA ILE A 747 -9.40 -14.67 -0.99
C ILE A 747 -9.06 -13.68 -2.09
N GLN A 748 -8.15 -12.77 -1.79
CA GLN A 748 -7.68 -11.75 -2.73
C GLN A 748 -6.18 -11.94 -2.98
N ARG A 749 -5.85 -12.42 -4.18
CA ARG A 749 -4.47 -12.53 -4.69
C ARG A 749 -4.17 -11.27 -5.51
N PRO A 750 -3.24 -10.39 -5.12
CA PRO A 750 -2.86 -9.25 -5.94
C PRO A 750 -2.25 -9.71 -7.27
N THR A 751 -2.38 -8.91 -8.32
CA THR A 751 -1.75 -9.18 -9.63
C THR A 751 -0.24 -8.97 -9.60
N PHE A 752 0.26 -8.27 -8.58
CA PHE A 752 1.68 -8.09 -8.27
C PHE A 752 2.06 -8.98 -7.08
N VAL A 753 3.17 -9.73 -7.16
CA VAL A 753 3.46 -10.84 -6.22
C VAL A 753 4.43 -10.43 -5.12
N GLU A 754 5.29 -9.44 -5.37
CA GLU A 754 6.39 -9.01 -4.49
C GLU A 754 5.92 -7.99 -3.42
N THR A 755 4.81 -8.30 -2.75
CA THR A 755 4.19 -7.49 -1.68
C THR A 755 5.16 -7.17 -0.54
N THR A 756 6.06 -8.11 -0.21
CA THR A 756 7.16 -7.90 0.75
C THR A 756 7.98 -6.66 0.40
N ALA A 757 8.48 -6.53 -0.83
CA ALA A 757 9.27 -5.38 -1.26
C ALA A 757 8.43 -4.09 -1.36
N LEU A 758 7.15 -4.23 -1.73
CA LEU A 758 6.24 -3.09 -1.80
C LEU A 758 6.01 -2.44 -0.43
N GLY A 759 5.84 -3.23 0.64
CA GLY A 759 5.68 -2.68 1.99
C GLY A 759 6.86 -1.82 2.47
N ALA A 760 8.09 -2.24 2.16
CA ALA A 760 9.30 -1.48 2.50
C ALA A 760 9.42 -0.19 1.68
N ALA A 761 9.01 -0.21 0.41
CA ALA A 761 8.89 0.99 -0.41
C ALA A 761 7.81 1.95 0.13
N MET A 762 6.67 1.43 0.58
CA MET A 762 5.59 2.23 1.19
C MET A 762 6.07 2.96 2.44
N VAL A 763 6.72 2.29 3.39
CA VAL A 763 7.24 2.97 4.60
C VAL A 763 8.39 3.93 4.30
N ALA A 764 9.32 3.56 3.43
CA ALA A 764 10.42 4.45 3.05
C ALA A 764 9.94 5.72 2.35
N GLY A 765 8.95 5.58 1.46
CA GLY A 765 8.29 6.69 0.79
C GLY A 765 7.43 7.55 1.72
N ARG A 766 6.75 6.96 2.72
CA ARG A 766 6.01 7.71 3.75
C ARG A 766 6.97 8.60 4.56
N ALA A 767 8.09 8.05 5.01
CA ALA A 767 9.10 8.74 5.81
C ALA A 767 9.70 10.00 5.14
N VAL A 768 9.72 10.07 3.80
CA VAL A 768 10.16 11.25 3.04
C VAL A 768 9.00 12.09 2.48
N GLY A 769 7.75 11.79 2.85
CA GLY A 769 6.55 12.52 2.38
C GLY A 769 6.26 12.35 0.89
N LYS A 770 6.58 11.17 0.33
CA LYS A 770 6.45 10.84 -1.10
C LYS A 770 5.48 9.70 -1.40
N TRP A 771 5.11 8.90 -0.40
CA TRP A 771 4.07 7.89 -0.51
C TRP A 771 2.93 8.23 0.44
N ASP A 772 1.72 8.35 -0.11
CA ASP A 772 0.49 8.44 0.68
C ASP A 772 -0.03 7.01 0.91
N ILE A 773 0.19 6.50 2.13
CA ILE A 773 -0.09 5.10 2.47
C ILE A 773 -1.58 4.81 2.67
N GLU A 774 -2.42 5.85 2.67
CA GLU A 774 -3.88 5.74 2.82
C GLU A 774 -4.61 5.87 1.48
N ASN A 775 -4.05 6.65 0.53
CA ASN A 775 -4.70 6.95 -0.75
C ASN A 775 -4.10 6.23 -1.98
N VAL A 776 -2.87 5.72 -1.94
CA VAL A 776 -2.27 4.95 -3.06
C VAL A 776 -2.74 3.48 -3.00
N SER A 777 -3.83 3.16 -3.70
CA SER A 777 -4.45 1.81 -3.65
C SER A 777 -4.02 0.84 -4.77
N VAL A 778 -3.36 -0.23 -4.33
CA VAL A 778 -2.94 -1.45 -5.04
C VAL A 778 -4.11 -2.42 -5.25
N GLU A 779 -5.18 -2.34 -4.43
CA GLU A 779 -6.35 -3.25 -4.49
C GLU A 779 -7.05 -3.27 -5.87
N SER A 780 -6.82 -2.26 -6.72
CA SER A 780 -7.38 -2.16 -8.08
C SER A 780 -6.96 -3.25 -9.08
N LYS A 781 -5.97 -4.09 -8.76
CA LYS A 781 -5.47 -5.19 -9.63
C LYS A 781 -5.32 -6.48 -8.81
N CYS A 782 -6.36 -7.31 -8.75
CA CYS A 782 -6.34 -8.60 -8.02
C CYS A 782 -7.23 -9.69 -8.66
N THR A 783 -6.93 -10.95 -8.38
CA THR A 783 -7.84 -12.10 -8.55
C THR A 783 -8.59 -12.34 -7.24
N GLU A 784 -9.92 -12.40 -7.29
CA GLU A 784 -10.75 -12.87 -6.17
C GLU A 784 -11.10 -14.35 -6.36
N PHE A 785 -11.00 -15.13 -5.28
CA PHE A 785 -11.55 -16.48 -5.17
C PHE A 785 -12.60 -16.45 -4.05
N ARG A 786 -13.78 -17.04 -4.28
CA ARG A 786 -14.91 -17.01 -3.34
C ARG A 786 -15.33 -18.43 -2.98
N PRO A 787 -15.77 -18.73 -1.74
CA PRO A 787 -16.13 -20.09 -1.34
C PRO A 787 -17.23 -20.68 -2.24
N ALA A 788 -16.98 -21.87 -2.80
CA ALA A 788 -17.88 -22.56 -3.72
C ALA A 788 -18.55 -23.81 -3.11
N ILE A 789 -18.12 -24.26 -1.93
CA ILE A 789 -18.71 -25.38 -1.18
C ILE A 789 -19.62 -24.91 -0.04
N SER A 790 -20.51 -25.79 0.43
CA SER A 790 -21.36 -25.53 1.60
C SER A 790 -20.58 -25.60 2.91
N GLU A 791 -21.17 -25.00 3.95
CA GLU A 791 -20.67 -25.07 5.33
C GLU A 791 -20.65 -26.52 5.86
N ASP A 792 -21.69 -27.30 5.58
CA ASP A 792 -21.75 -28.74 5.91
C ASP A 792 -20.58 -29.54 5.29
N GLU A 793 -20.23 -29.29 4.03
CA GLU A 793 -19.12 -30.00 3.37
C GLU A 793 -17.78 -29.55 3.95
N ARG A 794 -17.62 -28.24 4.13
CA ARG A 794 -16.43 -27.60 4.72
C ARG A 794 -16.12 -28.21 6.10
N ASP A 795 -17.11 -28.34 6.96
CA ASP A 795 -16.90 -28.79 8.33
C ASP A 795 -16.85 -30.32 8.47
N MET A 796 -17.54 -31.07 7.61
CA MET A 796 -17.32 -32.52 7.47
C MET A 796 -15.87 -32.83 7.08
N ARG A 797 -15.29 -32.07 6.14
CA ARG A 797 -13.88 -32.22 5.72
C ARG A 797 -12.90 -31.76 6.79
N TYR A 798 -13.20 -30.67 7.49
CA TYR A 798 -12.36 -30.18 8.58
C TYR A 798 -12.36 -31.12 9.80
N SER A 799 -13.50 -31.72 10.15
CA SER A 799 -13.58 -32.74 11.21
C SER A 799 -12.63 -33.90 10.94
N LYS A 800 -12.57 -34.41 9.70
CA LYS A 800 -11.61 -35.44 9.28
C LYS A 800 -10.15 -34.96 9.29
N TRP A 801 -9.90 -33.69 8.98
CA TRP A 801 -8.57 -33.09 9.18
C TRP A 801 -8.14 -33.09 10.64
N LYS A 802 -9.02 -32.70 11.59
CA LYS A 802 -8.69 -32.75 13.04
C LYS A 802 -8.43 -34.19 13.49
N MET A 803 -9.21 -35.17 13.01
CA MET A 803 -8.91 -36.59 13.23
C MET A 803 -7.54 -37.00 12.68
N ALA A 804 -7.14 -36.52 11.50
CA ALA A 804 -5.82 -36.81 10.93
C ALA A 804 -4.68 -36.18 11.76
N ILE A 805 -4.86 -34.96 12.25
CA ILE A 805 -3.96 -34.27 13.19
C ILE A 805 -3.79 -35.06 14.48
N GLU A 806 -4.86 -35.56 15.10
CA GLU A 806 -4.78 -36.40 16.30
C GLU A 806 -3.94 -37.66 16.07
N ARG A 807 -3.97 -38.26 14.87
CA ARG A 807 -3.13 -39.43 14.52
C ARG A 807 -1.67 -39.09 14.28
N SER A 808 -1.30 -37.82 14.16
CA SER A 808 0.09 -37.39 14.05
C SER A 808 0.80 -37.27 15.41
N PHE A 809 0.05 -37.11 16.50
CA PHE A 809 0.57 -36.81 17.84
C PHE A 809 1.19 -38.03 18.54
N GLY A 810 2.17 -37.77 19.43
CA GLY A 810 2.77 -38.79 20.29
C GLY A 810 3.54 -39.88 19.52
N TRP A 811 3.99 -39.57 18.30
CA TRP A 811 4.66 -40.52 17.43
C TRP A 811 6.13 -40.71 17.82
N GLU A 812 6.80 -39.62 18.20
CA GLU A 812 8.14 -39.65 18.75
C GLU A 812 8.08 -39.49 20.28
N SER A 813 8.35 -40.58 21.00
CA SER A 813 8.42 -40.56 22.46
C SER A 813 9.80 -40.10 22.94
N ASN A 814 9.84 -39.06 23.78
CA ASN A 814 11.06 -38.60 24.48
C ASN A 814 11.52 -39.57 25.58
N THR A 815 11.80 -40.83 25.21
CA THR A 815 12.32 -41.90 26.08
C THR A 815 13.54 -42.56 25.42
N LEU A 816 14.70 -41.92 25.58
CA LEU A 816 16.05 -42.47 25.40
C LEU A 816 16.92 -42.04 26.59
#